data_AF-A0A366H0V7-F1
#
_entry.id   AF-A0A366H0V7-F1
#
_cell.length_a   1.000
_cell.length_b   1.000
_cell.length_c   1.000
_cell.angle_alpha   90.00
_cell.angle_beta   90.00
_cell.angle_gamma   90.00
#
_symmetry.space_group_name_H-M   'P 1'
#
loop_
_entity.id
_entity.type
_entity.pdbx_description
1 polymer ?
#
loop_
_entity_poly.entity_id
_entity_poly.type
_entity_poly.pdbx_seq_one_letter_code
_entity_poly.pdbx_strand_id
1 'polypeptide(L)'
;MRPLTLLLALAVAAGPATRIAAQQQTPQKKEAAAPQAQPPLTGTAALDPATGDERSVALVAGIDRAVMREIQEAATKREALWQRDLSSPEAYDKSVEPNRQRLRKILGVLEEDKRKPLSGLEYVATTDRGSQVAEAQGYVVHVVRWPVLQGVNGEGILIKQRGEPKARVVLLPDAGQTPEEVAGLIKGQEALGQCAHELALAGCDVVIPALINRETEFSGNDAIGIKAELPHREYIYRQAFEMGRHVLGYELQKVLSLVEWMSGRGNTPVAVVGYGEGGLLALYAGALDTRVDATVVCGAFENRDDAWTQPIYRNVQGLLREFGDAEIASLVLPRQLIIAYGSYPEVPTVTGTKVAPGGLVTPSTKEVRGEVDRARKLTQGKFDRSLRFVVAEEEAEGKDTPYPTIATGWLLKTLKLTAKGEPSPLRFSRHPLPEDKERQERQVREMERYTQRLLQVCEDERTATFWRKLPLTPMEKYQEAAKPHREHFWNDVIGRNPDPSVPANARSRFLYANEKFTAYEVMLEVWPEVQAWGYLLVPKGIKKGEKRPVVVCQHGLEGLPEDVVNEDQNSKAWKPYKGFAANLARQGYITFSPHNFYRGQDNFRVVQRKLNLMGKTLFTVIIGQHQRILEWLATQPNVDASRIAFYGLSYGGKSAMRIPAALDGYCLSICSGDFNEWIRKNITTDHRASYLFNREYEIFEWNLGRTFNYAEMAALIAPRPFMVERGHDDGVAIDEWVAWEYAKVQRHYVKLGIADKAEIEYFNGPHCINGVGTYAFLRKHLKWPANGKK
;
A
#
# COMPACT_ATOMS: atom_id res chain seq x y z
N MET A 1 -0.34 11.78 49.41
CA MET A 1 -1.69 12.12 49.92
C MET A 1 -2.44 12.88 48.82
N ARG A 2 -3.57 12.34 48.35
CA ARG A 2 -4.56 13.01 47.47
C ARG A 2 -5.66 13.65 48.37
N PRO A 3 -6.75 14.27 47.86
CA PRO A 3 -6.94 15.41 46.95
C PRO A 3 -8.10 16.34 47.44
N LEU A 4 -8.68 17.18 46.55
CA LEU A 4 -10.07 17.74 46.45
C LEU A 4 -10.09 19.28 46.22
N THR A 5 -11.00 19.98 45.51
CA THR A 5 -11.99 19.78 44.41
C THR A 5 -12.62 21.16 44.10
N LEU A 6 -13.18 21.31 42.89
CA LEU A 6 -14.51 21.88 42.56
C LEU A 6 -14.62 23.31 41.95
N LEU A 7 -15.27 23.32 40.77
CA LEU A 7 -15.95 24.42 40.08
C LEU A 7 -17.17 24.95 40.86
N LEU A 8 -17.58 26.20 40.61
CA LEU A 8 -18.95 26.51 40.15
C LEU A 8 -19.06 27.93 39.52
N ALA A 9 -19.99 28.07 38.58
CA ALA A 9 -20.28 29.27 37.78
C ALA A 9 -21.57 29.98 38.23
N LEU A 10 -21.72 31.30 37.96
CA LEU A 10 -22.87 31.90 37.20
C LEU A 10 -22.85 33.44 37.12
N ALA A 11 -23.46 33.91 36.02
CA ALA A 11 -23.59 35.22 35.38
C ALA A 11 -24.29 36.36 36.15
N VAL A 12 -24.06 37.63 35.71
CA VAL A 12 -25.07 38.73 35.58
C VAL A 12 -24.64 39.71 34.45
N ALA A 13 -25.64 40.38 33.84
CA ALA A 13 -25.75 40.95 32.50
C ALA A 13 -25.35 42.45 32.26
N ALA A 14 -25.12 42.73 30.97
CA ALA A 14 -25.48 43.87 30.09
C ALA A 14 -25.51 45.35 30.55
N GLY A 15 -24.87 46.21 29.72
CA GLY A 15 -25.14 47.65 29.56
C GLY A 15 -24.31 48.26 28.40
N PRO A 16 -24.83 49.25 27.62
CA PRO A 16 -24.44 49.46 26.21
C PRO A 16 -23.43 50.60 25.99
N ALA A 17 -22.67 50.54 24.89
CA ALA A 17 -21.88 51.66 24.39
C ALA A 17 -22.02 51.85 22.88
N THR A 18 -22.29 53.10 22.53
CA THR A 18 -22.70 53.67 21.26
C THR A 18 -21.60 53.69 20.21
N ARG A 19 -21.99 53.43 18.95
CA ARG A 19 -21.14 53.52 17.75
C ARG A 19 -20.92 54.99 17.37
N ILE A 20 -19.66 55.38 17.14
CA ILE A 20 -19.29 56.56 16.36
C ILE A 20 -18.70 56.07 15.04
N ALA A 21 -19.36 56.45 13.94
CA ALA A 21 -18.92 56.16 12.58
C ALA A 21 -17.91 57.23 12.13
N ALA A 22 -16.71 56.80 11.74
CA ALA A 22 -15.75 57.61 11.00
C ALA A 22 -15.68 57.08 9.56
N GLN A 23 -16.07 57.91 8.60
CA GLN A 23 -15.93 57.66 7.17
C GLN A 23 -14.44 57.70 6.78
N GLN A 24 -13.92 56.58 6.28
CA GLN A 24 -12.70 56.57 5.47
C GLN A 24 -13.05 56.15 4.05
N GLN A 25 -12.76 57.03 3.10
CA GLN A 25 -12.94 56.82 1.67
C GLN A 25 -11.98 55.73 1.17
N THR A 26 -12.55 54.61 0.74
CA THR A 26 -11.84 53.54 0.03
C THR A 26 -11.47 54.02 -1.38
N PRO A 27 -10.24 53.78 -1.88
CA PRO A 27 -9.92 54.06 -3.27
C PRO A 27 -10.76 53.18 -4.20
N GLN A 28 -11.42 53.78 -5.18
CA GLN A 28 -12.13 53.06 -6.25
C GLN A 28 -11.18 52.07 -6.94
N LYS A 29 -11.37 50.78 -6.66
CA LYS A 29 -10.94 49.71 -7.57
C LYS A 29 -11.65 49.94 -8.90
N LYS A 30 -10.90 50.14 -9.98
CA LYS A 30 -11.42 49.95 -11.33
C LYS A 30 -12.06 48.56 -11.39
N GLU A 31 -13.38 48.51 -11.54
CA GLU A 31 -14.08 47.27 -11.89
C GLU A 31 -13.47 46.76 -13.20
N ALA A 32 -12.79 45.61 -13.12
CA ALA A 32 -12.42 44.87 -14.30
C ALA A 32 -13.72 44.43 -14.98
N ALA A 33 -13.92 44.86 -16.23
CA ALA A 33 -15.04 44.43 -17.05
C ALA A 33 -15.16 42.90 -17.00
N ALA A 34 -16.39 42.39 -16.83
CA ALA A 34 -16.67 40.96 -16.93
C ALA A 34 -16.06 40.42 -18.24
N PRO A 35 -15.29 39.32 -18.21
CA PRO A 35 -14.64 38.82 -19.41
C PRO A 35 -15.71 38.50 -20.47
N GLN A 36 -15.59 39.13 -21.64
CA GLN A 36 -16.39 38.76 -22.81
C GLN A 36 -16.25 37.25 -23.02
N ALA A 37 -17.37 36.52 -23.03
CA ALA A 37 -17.41 35.08 -23.21
C ALA A 37 -16.84 34.71 -24.59
N GLN A 38 -15.54 34.42 -24.65
CA GLN A 38 -14.92 33.90 -25.85
C GLN A 38 -15.36 32.45 -26.08
N PRO A 39 -15.46 32.00 -27.35
CA PRO A 39 -15.91 30.66 -27.67
C PRO A 39 -14.93 29.60 -27.12
N PRO A 40 -15.41 28.36 -26.92
CA PRO A 40 -14.56 27.23 -26.58
C PRO A 40 -13.49 26.99 -27.66
N LEU A 41 -12.46 26.22 -27.33
CA LEU A 41 -11.43 25.79 -28.26
C LEU A 41 -12.09 25.11 -29.48
N THR A 42 -11.64 25.47 -30.68
CA THR A 42 -12.15 24.87 -31.92
C THR A 42 -12.07 23.35 -31.87
N GLY A 43 -13.16 22.67 -32.25
CA GLY A 43 -13.25 21.20 -32.22
C GLY A 43 -13.61 20.62 -30.85
N THR A 44 -14.03 21.45 -29.88
CA THR A 44 -14.52 20.99 -28.58
C THR A 44 -15.93 21.52 -28.30
N ALA A 45 -16.70 20.78 -27.50
CA ALA A 45 -17.96 21.27 -26.95
C ALA A 45 -17.71 22.25 -25.79
N ALA A 46 -18.72 23.02 -25.39
CA ALA A 46 -18.61 23.91 -24.25
C ALA A 46 -18.43 23.13 -22.94
N LEU A 47 -17.62 23.67 -22.03
CA LEU A 47 -17.40 23.14 -20.68
C LEU A 47 -18.00 24.10 -19.65
N ASP A 48 -18.86 23.58 -18.78
CA ASP A 48 -19.50 24.37 -17.73
C ASP A 48 -18.48 24.96 -16.76
N PRO A 49 -18.69 26.18 -16.24
CA PRO A 49 -17.76 26.79 -15.31
C PRO A 49 -17.73 26.06 -13.95
N ALA A 50 -16.52 25.87 -13.41
CA ALA A 50 -16.26 25.38 -12.05
C ALA A 50 -14.90 25.92 -11.55
N THR A 51 -14.62 25.85 -10.27
CA THR A 51 -13.28 26.10 -9.70
C THR A 51 -12.38 24.86 -9.86
N GLY A 52 -11.06 25.03 -9.79
CA GLY A 52 -10.13 23.90 -9.81
C GLY A 52 -10.35 22.92 -8.65
N ASP A 53 -10.76 23.43 -7.49
CA ASP A 53 -11.11 22.60 -6.33
C ASP A 53 -12.35 21.74 -6.58
N GLU A 54 -13.44 22.33 -7.10
CA GLU A 54 -14.65 21.58 -7.45
C GLU A 54 -14.35 20.49 -8.50
N ARG A 55 -13.48 20.80 -9.48
CA ARG A 55 -13.02 19.82 -10.48
C ARG A 55 -12.25 18.68 -9.85
N SER A 56 -11.27 18.99 -9.00
CA SER A 56 -10.44 17.99 -8.32
C SER A 56 -11.30 17.05 -7.47
N VAL A 57 -12.19 17.60 -6.65
CA VAL A 57 -13.08 16.82 -5.78
C VAL A 57 -14.00 15.91 -6.61
N ALA A 58 -14.62 16.44 -7.67
CA ALA A 58 -15.50 15.65 -8.53
C ALA A 58 -14.75 14.52 -9.24
N LEU A 59 -13.51 14.77 -9.68
CA LEU A 59 -12.68 13.80 -10.40
C LEU A 59 -12.20 12.67 -9.47
N VAL A 60 -11.74 13.00 -8.24
CA VAL A 60 -11.41 11.99 -7.22
C VAL A 60 -12.65 11.15 -6.90
N ALA A 61 -13.81 11.76 -6.70
CA ALA A 61 -15.06 11.03 -6.41
C ALA A 61 -15.51 10.13 -7.57
N GLY A 62 -15.33 10.55 -8.83
CA GLY A 62 -15.63 9.73 -10.00
C GLY A 62 -14.72 8.51 -10.11
N ILE A 63 -13.42 8.70 -9.89
CA ILE A 63 -12.44 7.60 -9.85
C ILE A 63 -12.75 6.65 -8.70
N ASP A 64 -13.07 7.17 -7.52
CA ASP A 64 -13.43 6.36 -6.35
C ASP A 64 -14.61 5.43 -6.63
N ARG A 65 -15.69 5.96 -7.22
CA ARG A 65 -16.85 5.15 -7.66
C ARG A 65 -16.47 4.10 -8.69
N ALA A 66 -15.62 4.44 -9.66
CA ALA A 66 -15.18 3.51 -10.68
C ALA A 66 -14.38 2.34 -10.09
N VAL A 67 -13.47 2.62 -9.14
CA VAL A 67 -12.68 1.60 -8.44
C VAL A 67 -13.58 0.74 -7.53
N MET A 68 -14.54 1.33 -6.82
CA MET A 68 -15.50 0.58 -6.02
C MET A 68 -16.35 -0.37 -6.86
N ARG A 69 -16.83 0.09 -8.03
CA ARG A 69 -17.51 -0.79 -8.99
C ARG A 69 -16.60 -1.93 -9.45
N GLU A 70 -15.33 -1.65 -9.73
CA GLU A 70 -14.38 -2.69 -10.12
C GLU A 70 -14.21 -3.77 -9.04
N ILE A 71 -14.11 -3.37 -7.76
CA ILE A 71 -14.04 -4.31 -6.63
C ILE A 71 -15.30 -5.20 -6.58
N GLN A 72 -16.48 -4.60 -6.70
CA GLN A 72 -17.76 -5.33 -6.71
C GLN A 72 -17.87 -6.30 -7.89
N GLU A 73 -17.45 -5.86 -9.08
CA GLU A 73 -17.42 -6.70 -10.27
C GLU A 73 -16.42 -7.86 -10.13
N ALA A 74 -15.26 -7.62 -9.51
CA ALA A 74 -14.24 -8.64 -9.30
C ALA A 74 -14.81 -9.81 -8.50
N ALA A 75 -15.56 -9.56 -7.43
CA ALA A 75 -16.22 -10.61 -6.64
C ALA A 75 -17.06 -11.57 -7.50
N THR A 76 -17.73 -11.08 -8.55
CA THR A 76 -18.52 -11.91 -9.47
C THR A 76 -17.71 -12.63 -10.55
N LYS A 77 -16.51 -12.14 -10.85
CA LYS A 77 -15.64 -12.64 -11.93
C LYS A 77 -14.56 -13.60 -11.43
N ARG A 78 -14.26 -13.60 -10.11
CA ARG A 78 -13.21 -14.42 -9.48
C ARG A 78 -13.32 -15.88 -9.86
N GLU A 79 -14.52 -16.47 -9.91
CA GLU A 79 -14.71 -17.91 -10.19
C GLU A 79 -14.05 -18.38 -11.49
N ALA A 80 -13.99 -17.51 -12.52
CA ALA A 80 -13.34 -17.84 -13.79
C ALA A 80 -11.82 -18.04 -13.67
N LEU A 81 -11.21 -17.61 -12.57
CA LEU A 81 -9.78 -17.79 -12.26
C LEU A 81 -9.49 -19.10 -11.52
N TRP A 82 -10.51 -19.93 -11.30
CA TRP A 82 -10.41 -21.19 -10.57
C TRP A 82 -10.78 -22.37 -11.47
N GLN A 83 -10.05 -23.47 -11.31
CA GLN A 83 -10.26 -24.71 -12.07
C GLN A 83 -10.52 -25.86 -11.08
N ARG A 84 -11.54 -25.72 -10.24
CA ARG A 84 -11.82 -26.66 -9.13
C ARG A 84 -12.24 -28.02 -9.65
N ASP A 85 -11.44 -29.04 -9.36
CA ASP A 85 -11.81 -30.44 -9.57
C ASP A 85 -12.43 -31.02 -8.29
N LEU A 86 -13.75 -31.16 -8.27
CA LEU A 86 -14.47 -31.67 -7.11
C LEU A 86 -14.63 -33.21 -7.13
N SER A 87 -13.93 -33.95 -8.00
CA SER A 87 -14.10 -35.41 -8.14
C SER A 87 -13.62 -36.20 -6.92
N SER A 88 -12.54 -35.78 -6.28
CA SER A 88 -12.04 -36.32 -5.01
C SER A 88 -11.31 -35.22 -4.19
N PRO A 89 -11.08 -35.42 -2.88
CA PRO A 89 -10.21 -34.56 -2.07
C PRO A 89 -8.84 -34.28 -2.71
N GLU A 90 -8.17 -35.32 -3.21
CA GLU A 90 -6.82 -35.24 -3.78
C GLU A 90 -6.83 -34.49 -5.12
N ALA A 91 -7.85 -34.73 -5.95
CA ALA A 91 -8.04 -34.01 -7.19
C ALA A 91 -8.30 -32.52 -6.93
N TYR A 92 -9.10 -32.21 -5.90
CA TYR A 92 -9.38 -30.85 -5.48
C TYR A 92 -8.12 -30.11 -5.06
N ASP A 93 -7.36 -30.66 -4.10
CA ASP A 93 -6.12 -30.07 -3.61
C ASP A 93 -5.13 -29.79 -4.74
N LYS A 94 -4.97 -30.75 -5.67
CA LYS A 94 -4.11 -30.57 -6.85
C LYS A 94 -4.61 -29.46 -7.76
N SER A 95 -5.92 -29.35 -7.96
CA SER A 95 -6.54 -28.39 -8.87
C SER A 95 -6.45 -26.94 -8.39
N VAL A 96 -6.46 -26.72 -7.07
CA VAL A 96 -6.40 -25.38 -6.45
C VAL A 96 -4.99 -24.97 -6.02
N GLU A 97 -3.99 -25.84 -6.17
CA GLU A 97 -2.60 -25.52 -5.82
C GLU A 97 -2.05 -24.26 -6.52
N PRO A 98 -2.36 -23.98 -7.80
CA PRO A 98 -1.97 -22.71 -8.42
C PRO A 98 -2.55 -21.48 -7.71
N ASN A 99 -3.79 -21.55 -7.21
CA ASN A 99 -4.41 -20.48 -6.43
C ASN A 99 -3.71 -20.33 -5.07
N ARG A 100 -3.34 -21.44 -4.42
CA ARG A 100 -2.54 -21.45 -3.19
C ARG A 100 -1.20 -20.75 -3.36
N GLN A 101 -0.49 -21.01 -4.46
CA GLN A 101 0.78 -20.36 -4.79
C GLN A 101 0.62 -18.85 -5.03
N ARG A 102 -0.46 -18.43 -5.69
CA ARG A 102 -0.76 -17.00 -5.86
C ARG A 102 -1.08 -16.31 -4.54
N LEU A 103 -1.90 -16.93 -3.68
CA LEU A 103 -2.17 -16.43 -2.33
C LEU A 103 -0.87 -16.30 -1.52
N ARG A 104 0.00 -17.31 -1.57
CA ARG A 104 1.32 -17.31 -0.92
C ARG A 104 2.17 -16.11 -1.35
N LYS A 105 2.21 -15.82 -2.65
CA LYS A 105 2.95 -14.70 -3.23
C LYS A 105 2.43 -13.34 -2.75
N ILE A 106 1.12 -13.10 -2.81
CA ILE A 106 0.55 -11.80 -2.42
C ILE A 106 0.62 -11.55 -0.91
N LEU A 107 0.65 -12.62 -0.09
CA LEU A 107 0.88 -12.52 1.36
C LEU A 107 2.35 -12.28 1.71
N GLY A 108 3.27 -12.25 0.73
CA GLY A 108 4.69 -12.03 0.97
C GLY A 108 5.42 -13.23 1.59
N VAL A 109 4.88 -14.44 1.47
CA VAL A 109 5.51 -15.68 1.92
C VAL A 109 6.32 -16.25 0.75
N LEU A 110 7.45 -15.63 0.44
CA LEU A 110 8.18 -15.90 -0.79
C LEU A 110 9.15 -17.08 -0.66
N GLU A 111 9.40 -17.81 -1.76
CA GLU A 111 10.36 -18.93 -1.78
C GLU A 111 11.81 -18.48 -1.50
N GLU A 112 12.13 -17.23 -1.86
CA GLU A 112 13.42 -16.62 -1.56
C GLU A 112 13.65 -16.42 -0.06
N ASP A 113 12.58 -16.24 0.72
CA ASP A 113 12.61 -16.10 2.18
C ASP A 113 12.62 -17.48 2.83
N LYS A 114 13.70 -18.25 2.58
CA LYS A 114 13.84 -19.62 3.07
C LYS A 114 13.79 -19.69 4.60
N ARG A 115 12.80 -20.43 5.12
CA ARG A 115 12.71 -20.72 6.55
C ARG A 115 13.93 -21.50 7.02
N LYS A 116 14.41 -21.18 8.22
CA LYS A 116 15.46 -21.95 8.89
C LYS A 116 14.92 -23.32 9.33
N PRO A 117 15.73 -24.38 9.24
CA PRO A 117 15.35 -25.68 9.80
C PRO A 117 15.08 -25.59 11.30
N LEU A 118 13.99 -26.20 11.75
CA LEU A 118 13.58 -26.23 13.14
C LEU A 118 13.70 -27.67 13.69
N SER A 119 14.73 -27.93 14.50
CA SER A 119 14.91 -29.23 15.18
C SER A 119 14.04 -29.36 16.44
N GLY A 120 13.76 -28.24 17.09
CA GLY A 120 12.99 -28.15 18.33
C GLY A 120 12.84 -26.72 18.78
N LEU A 121 11.85 -26.48 19.65
CA LEU A 121 11.68 -25.19 20.32
C LEU A 121 12.79 -25.01 21.35
N GLU A 122 13.37 -23.82 21.40
CA GLU A 122 14.36 -23.44 22.40
C GLU A 122 13.63 -23.02 23.67
N TYR A 123 13.95 -23.65 24.79
CA TYR A 123 13.50 -23.18 26.10
C TYR A 123 14.26 -21.92 26.50
N VAL A 124 13.53 -20.82 26.69
CA VAL A 124 14.14 -19.52 27.03
C VAL A 124 14.37 -19.45 28.54
N ALA A 125 15.63 -19.49 28.95
CA ALA A 125 16.06 -19.36 30.34
C ALA A 125 17.26 -18.41 30.45
N THR A 126 17.45 -17.84 31.63
CA THR A 126 18.66 -17.12 32.05
C THR A 126 19.27 -17.83 33.26
N THR A 127 20.42 -17.34 33.74
CA THR A 127 21.01 -17.82 35.01
C THR A 127 20.09 -17.58 36.22
N ASP A 128 19.20 -16.60 36.13
CA ASP A 128 18.32 -16.17 37.23
C ASP A 128 16.85 -16.60 37.05
N ARG A 129 16.49 -17.10 35.86
CA ARG A 129 15.12 -17.48 35.50
C ARG A 129 15.09 -18.73 34.63
N GLY A 130 14.44 -19.80 35.11
CA GLY A 130 14.14 -20.98 34.30
C GLY A 130 13.06 -20.72 33.23
N SER A 131 12.97 -21.59 32.22
CA SER A 131 11.96 -21.47 31.16
C SER A 131 10.54 -21.86 31.61
N GLN A 132 10.43 -22.72 32.63
CA GLN A 132 9.15 -23.14 33.20
C GLN A 132 8.53 -22.01 34.03
N VAL A 133 7.38 -21.52 33.59
CA VAL A 133 6.65 -20.42 34.23
C VAL A 133 5.44 -20.89 35.02
N ALA A 134 4.87 -22.05 34.66
CA ALA A 134 3.78 -22.67 35.39
C ALA A 134 3.72 -24.17 35.12
N GLU A 135 2.96 -24.89 35.95
CA GLU A 135 2.63 -26.29 35.70
C GLU A 135 1.24 -26.66 36.22
N ALA A 136 0.66 -27.67 35.60
CA ALA A 136 -0.53 -28.36 36.07
C ALA A 136 -0.21 -29.87 36.23
N GLN A 137 -1.19 -30.66 36.64
CA GLN A 137 -1.01 -32.11 36.81
C GLN A 137 -0.59 -32.78 35.49
N GLY A 138 -1.21 -32.44 34.36
CA GLY A 138 -0.99 -33.08 33.06
C GLY A 138 0.08 -32.45 32.16
N TYR A 139 0.46 -31.19 32.41
CA TYR A 139 1.30 -30.42 31.50
C TYR A 139 2.21 -29.41 32.24
N VAL A 140 3.21 -28.91 31.52
CA VAL A 140 4.15 -27.88 31.97
C VAL A 140 4.13 -26.72 30.97
N VAL A 141 4.19 -25.48 31.47
CA VAL A 141 4.16 -24.27 30.66
C VAL A 141 5.55 -23.65 30.61
N HIS A 142 6.09 -23.47 29.40
CA HIS A 142 7.42 -22.96 29.15
C HIS A 142 7.39 -21.71 28.27
N VAL A 143 8.34 -20.81 28.48
CA VAL A 143 8.69 -19.75 27.54
C VAL A 143 9.59 -20.34 26.46
N VAL A 144 9.26 -20.11 25.20
CA VAL A 144 9.95 -20.70 24.05
C VAL A 144 10.30 -19.68 22.98
N ARG A 145 11.33 -20.02 22.21
CA ARG A 145 11.76 -19.32 20.99
C ARG A 145 12.06 -20.34 19.89
N TRP A 146 11.94 -19.95 18.63
CA TRP A 146 12.41 -20.77 17.51
C TRP A 146 12.91 -19.91 16.34
N PRO A 147 13.95 -20.36 15.61
CA PRO A 147 14.42 -19.67 14.41
C PRO A 147 13.40 -19.76 13.27
N VAL A 148 13.20 -18.66 12.53
CA VAL A 148 12.26 -18.60 11.41
C VAL A 148 12.92 -18.13 10.13
N LEU A 149 13.40 -16.89 10.07
CA LEU A 149 14.21 -16.38 8.94
C LEU A 149 15.61 -16.01 9.42
N GLN A 150 16.46 -15.51 8.53
CA GLN A 150 17.77 -15.01 8.94
C GLN A 150 17.64 -13.80 9.88
N GLY A 151 17.85 -14.04 11.17
CA GLY A 151 17.74 -13.01 12.20
C GLY A 151 16.32 -12.69 12.64
N VAL A 152 15.33 -13.50 12.23
CA VAL A 152 13.94 -13.41 12.70
C VAL A 152 13.57 -14.71 13.41
N ASN A 153 13.06 -14.58 14.63
CA ASN A 153 12.61 -15.69 15.46
C ASN A 153 11.11 -15.57 15.73
N GLY A 154 10.47 -16.69 16.04
CA GLY A 154 9.22 -16.69 16.78
C GLY A 154 9.52 -16.81 18.27
N GLU A 155 8.75 -16.11 19.09
CA GLU A 155 8.77 -16.18 20.55
C GLU A 155 7.35 -16.41 21.06
N GLY A 156 7.19 -17.09 22.20
CA GLY A 156 5.87 -17.34 22.77
C GLY A 156 5.87 -18.30 23.95
N ILE A 157 4.70 -18.88 24.21
CA ILE A 157 4.47 -19.86 25.27
C ILE A 157 4.25 -21.25 24.67
N LEU A 158 4.84 -22.28 25.28
CA LEU A 158 4.58 -23.68 25.01
C LEU A 158 3.91 -24.31 26.23
N ILE A 159 2.71 -24.84 26.06
CA ILE A 159 2.07 -25.76 26.98
C ILE A 159 2.41 -27.18 26.51
N LYS A 160 3.31 -27.85 27.22
CA LYS A 160 3.85 -29.16 26.88
C LYS A 160 3.22 -30.24 27.76
N GLN A 161 2.62 -31.26 27.14
CA GLN A 161 2.15 -32.44 27.85
C GLN A 161 3.31 -33.20 28.52
N ARG A 162 3.08 -33.71 29.73
CA ARG A 162 4.07 -34.57 30.42
C ARG A 162 4.23 -35.94 29.73
N GLY A 163 3.19 -36.40 29.03
CA GLY A 163 3.21 -37.60 28.18
C GLY A 163 3.22 -37.28 26.69
N GLU A 164 2.96 -38.29 25.87
CA GLU A 164 2.79 -38.13 24.43
C GLU A 164 1.55 -37.28 24.12
N PRO A 165 1.67 -36.23 23.30
CA PRO A 165 0.55 -35.37 22.95
C PRO A 165 -0.41 -36.09 21.99
N LYS A 166 -1.72 -35.91 22.21
CA LYS A 166 -2.77 -36.44 21.34
C LYS A 166 -3.03 -35.58 20.11
N ALA A 167 -2.73 -34.29 20.20
CA ALA A 167 -2.69 -33.33 19.08
C ALA A 167 -1.67 -32.22 19.37
N ARG A 168 -1.29 -31.46 18.34
CA ARG A 168 -0.42 -30.28 18.45
C ARG A 168 -1.15 -29.07 17.88
N VAL A 169 -1.22 -27.99 18.64
CA VAL A 169 -2.01 -26.81 18.28
C VAL A 169 -1.14 -25.57 18.29
N VAL A 170 -1.24 -24.78 17.22
CA VAL A 170 -0.78 -23.39 17.23
C VAL A 170 -1.98 -22.51 17.56
N LEU A 171 -1.98 -21.86 18.72
CA LEU A 171 -3.05 -20.99 19.19
C LEU A 171 -2.60 -19.53 19.08
N LEU A 172 -3.24 -18.76 18.19
CA LEU A 172 -2.81 -17.43 17.77
C LEU A 172 -3.65 -16.34 18.45
N PRO A 173 -3.03 -15.45 19.25
CA PRO A 173 -3.70 -14.29 19.86
C PRO A 173 -4.13 -13.26 18.83
N ASP A 174 -5.00 -12.31 19.19
CA ASP A 174 -5.05 -11.04 18.46
C ASP A 174 -3.77 -10.22 18.75
N ALA A 175 -3.41 -9.30 17.87
CA ALA A 175 -2.23 -8.44 18.08
C ALA A 175 -2.32 -7.54 19.33
N GLY A 176 -3.50 -7.37 19.94
CA GLY A 176 -3.67 -6.69 21.22
C GLY A 176 -3.50 -7.59 22.45
N GLN A 177 -3.23 -8.88 22.27
CA GLN A 177 -3.10 -9.86 23.34
C GLN A 177 -1.70 -10.47 23.39
N THR A 178 -1.21 -10.69 24.60
CA THR A 178 0.06 -11.37 24.83
C THR A 178 -0.13 -12.90 24.88
N PRO A 179 0.90 -13.70 24.54
CA PRO A 179 0.87 -15.14 24.74
C PRO A 179 0.59 -15.56 26.18
N GLU A 180 1.04 -14.78 27.16
CA GLU A 180 0.82 -15.02 28.59
C GLU A 180 -0.65 -14.86 28.97
N GLU A 181 -1.33 -13.84 28.45
CA GLU A 181 -2.78 -13.66 28.66
C GLU A 181 -3.56 -14.84 28.08
N VAL A 182 -3.26 -15.23 26.83
CA VAL A 182 -3.92 -16.35 26.15
C VAL A 182 -3.50 -17.72 26.74
N ALA A 183 -2.42 -17.79 27.51
CA ALA A 183 -2.04 -18.96 28.29
C ALA A 183 -2.68 -19.00 29.70
N GLY A 184 -3.44 -17.97 30.09
CA GLY A 184 -4.06 -17.86 31.41
C GLY A 184 -3.08 -17.57 32.54
N LEU A 185 -1.93 -16.96 32.23
CA LEU A 185 -0.85 -16.71 33.18
C LEU A 185 -0.97 -15.36 33.91
N ILE A 186 -1.84 -14.48 33.44
CA ILE A 186 -2.01 -13.14 34.02
C ILE A 186 -3.16 -13.14 35.03
N LYS A 187 -2.83 -12.76 36.27
CA LYS A 187 -3.79 -12.66 37.38
C LYS A 187 -4.91 -11.66 37.05
N GLY A 188 -6.15 -12.09 37.22
CA GLY A 188 -7.35 -11.30 36.89
C GLY A 188 -7.75 -11.34 35.41
N GLN A 189 -6.99 -12.04 34.56
CA GLN A 189 -7.29 -12.25 33.13
C GLN A 189 -7.34 -13.75 32.77
N GLU A 190 -7.52 -14.63 33.75
CA GLU A 190 -7.45 -16.10 33.59
C GLU A 190 -8.46 -16.62 32.56
N ALA A 191 -9.60 -15.94 32.39
CA ALA A 191 -10.63 -16.29 31.41
C ALA A 191 -10.12 -16.24 29.96
N LEU A 192 -9.13 -15.39 29.63
CA LEU A 192 -8.50 -15.37 28.31
C LEU A 192 -7.75 -16.68 28.00
N GLY A 193 -7.28 -17.37 29.04
CA GLY A 193 -6.58 -18.64 28.95
C GLY A 193 -7.47 -19.88 28.79
N GLN A 194 -8.79 -19.71 28.81
CA GLN A 194 -9.73 -20.84 28.82
C GLN A 194 -9.50 -21.82 27.67
N CYS A 195 -9.38 -21.31 26.43
CA CYS A 195 -9.15 -22.16 25.25
C CYS A 195 -7.83 -22.96 25.37
N ALA A 196 -6.74 -22.30 25.77
CA ALA A 196 -5.44 -22.96 25.94
C ALA A 196 -5.49 -24.07 26.99
N HIS A 197 -6.14 -23.83 28.13
CA HIS A 197 -6.31 -24.82 29.19
C HIS A 197 -7.21 -25.99 28.76
N GLU A 198 -8.30 -25.73 28.05
CA GLU A 198 -9.17 -26.79 27.54
C GLU A 198 -8.48 -27.71 26.54
N LEU A 199 -7.67 -27.14 25.63
CA LEU A 199 -6.84 -27.90 24.71
C LEU A 199 -5.78 -28.72 25.46
N ALA A 200 -5.12 -28.11 26.46
CA ALA A 200 -4.12 -28.81 27.26
C ALA A 200 -4.73 -29.97 28.07
N LEU A 201 -5.92 -29.80 28.66
CA LEU A 201 -6.65 -30.86 29.37
C LEU A 201 -7.12 -31.97 28.43
N ALA A 202 -7.36 -31.67 27.15
CA ALA A 202 -7.65 -32.68 26.13
C ALA A 202 -6.40 -33.47 25.67
N GLY A 203 -5.22 -33.14 26.19
CA GLY A 203 -3.95 -33.81 25.89
C GLY A 203 -3.19 -33.20 24.71
N CYS A 204 -3.43 -31.92 24.38
CA CYS A 204 -2.71 -31.23 23.30
C CYS A 204 -1.41 -30.59 23.79
N ASP A 205 -0.35 -30.67 22.98
CA ASP A 205 0.71 -29.67 23.06
C ASP A 205 0.18 -28.38 22.40
N VAL A 206 0.36 -27.22 23.05
CA VAL A 206 -0.11 -25.93 22.52
C VAL A 206 1.05 -24.94 22.46
N VAL A 207 1.31 -24.35 21.30
CA VAL A 207 2.24 -23.23 21.15
C VAL A 207 1.42 -21.97 20.90
N ILE A 208 1.70 -20.91 21.67
CA ILE A 208 1.05 -19.60 21.59
C ILE A 208 2.11 -18.57 21.16
N PRO A 209 2.22 -18.25 19.86
CA PRO A 209 3.16 -17.26 19.36
C PRO A 209 2.80 -15.83 19.76
N ALA A 210 3.80 -14.99 20.01
CA ALA A 210 3.64 -13.54 20.07
C ALA A 210 3.44 -12.97 18.66
N LEU A 211 2.46 -12.08 18.52
CA LEU A 211 2.25 -11.26 17.33
C LEU A 211 2.78 -9.84 17.56
N ILE A 212 3.12 -9.14 16.48
CA ILE A 212 3.51 -7.73 16.54
C ILE A 212 2.29 -6.91 16.95
N ASN A 213 2.40 -6.21 18.08
CA ASN A 213 1.28 -5.48 18.66
C ASN A 213 1.00 -4.14 17.93
N ARG A 214 -0.04 -3.42 18.39
CA ARG A 214 -0.46 -2.13 17.80
C ARG A 214 0.11 -0.90 18.51
N GLU A 215 1.06 -1.09 19.42
CA GLU A 215 1.76 0.02 20.09
C GLU A 215 2.74 0.70 19.14
N THR A 216 3.32 1.82 19.58
CA THR A 216 4.16 2.69 18.73
C THR A 216 5.60 2.85 19.25
N GLU A 217 5.90 2.30 20.43
CA GLU A 217 7.09 2.62 21.21
C GLU A 217 8.42 2.33 20.47
N PHE A 218 8.44 1.33 19.61
CA PHE A 218 9.61 0.88 18.84
C PHE A 218 9.56 1.28 17.36
N SER A 219 8.53 2.01 16.95
CA SER A 219 8.45 2.58 15.61
C SER A 219 9.35 3.81 15.54
N GLY A 220 10.56 3.66 15.03
CA GLY A 220 11.52 4.77 14.95
C GLY A 220 12.96 4.33 15.12
N ASN A 221 13.86 5.31 15.22
CA ASN A 221 15.28 5.09 15.38
C ASN A 221 15.86 6.13 16.35
N ASP A 222 16.18 5.68 17.56
CA ASP A 222 16.72 6.52 18.63
C ASP A 222 18.11 7.08 18.29
N ALA A 223 18.93 6.36 17.51
CA ALA A 223 20.28 6.79 17.16
C ALA A 223 20.30 8.10 16.34
N ILE A 224 19.23 8.36 15.60
CA ILE A 224 19.02 9.60 14.86
C ILE A 224 17.92 10.47 15.46
N GLY A 225 17.37 10.11 16.63
CA GLY A 225 16.34 10.85 17.36
C GLY A 225 14.99 10.94 16.64
N ILE A 226 14.56 9.88 15.96
CA ILE A 226 13.23 9.79 15.33
C ILE A 226 12.36 8.82 16.11
N LYS A 227 11.16 9.27 16.46
CA LYS A 227 10.06 8.40 16.87
C LYS A 227 8.90 8.62 15.91
N ALA A 228 8.36 7.52 15.41
CA ALA A 228 7.21 7.51 14.54
C ALA A 228 5.98 7.15 15.37
N GLU A 229 4.92 7.96 15.27
CA GLU A 229 3.63 7.67 15.89
C GLU A 229 2.83 6.63 15.07
N LEU A 230 3.53 5.62 14.54
CA LEU A 230 2.96 4.55 13.72
C LEU A 230 2.83 3.28 14.58
N PRO A 231 1.70 2.56 14.54
CA PRO A 231 1.63 1.23 15.11
C PRO A 231 2.75 0.34 14.58
N HIS A 232 3.34 -0.53 15.41
CA HIS A 232 4.43 -1.42 14.99
C HIS A 232 4.08 -2.21 13.74
N ARG A 233 2.82 -2.68 13.63
CA ARG A 233 2.31 -3.37 12.42
C ARG A 233 2.36 -2.49 11.17
N GLU A 234 1.98 -1.23 11.24
CA GLU A 234 2.04 -0.31 10.10
C GLU A 234 3.49 0.07 9.77
N TYR A 235 4.32 0.28 10.80
CA TYR A 235 5.75 0.56 10.64
C TYR A 235 6.47 -0.54 9.87
N ILE A 236 6.20 -1.81 10.19
CA ILE A 236 6.74 -2.96 9.45
C ILE A 236 6.06 -3.12 8.08
N TYR A 237 4.73 -2.93 7.99
CA TYR A 237 3.99 -3.02 6.73
C TYR A 237 4.57 -2.11 5.65
N ARG A 238 4.79 -0.82 5.96
CA ARG A 238 5.28 0.17 4.98
C ARG A 238 6.63 -0.24 4.38
N GLN A 239 7.54 -0.74 5.22
CA GLN A 239 8.85 -1.21 4.78
C GLN A 239 8.75 -2.48 3.93
N ALA A 240 7.97 -3.45 4.42
CA ALA A 240 7.84 -4.76 3.80
C ALA A 240 7.15 -4.68 2.43
N PHE A 241 6.13 -3.82 2.30
CA PHE A 241 5.31 -3.67 1.09
C PHE A 241 6.15 -3.29 -0.13
N GLU A 242 7.06 -2.31 0.01
CA GLU A 242 7.99 -1.89 -1.05
C GLU A 242 8.93 -3.04 -1.51
N MET A 243 9.20 -4.00 -0.61
CA MET A 243 10.01 -5.18 -0.85
C MET A 243 9.20 -6.41 -1.30
N GLY A 244 7.89 -6.28 -1.53
CA GLY A 244 7.01 -7.38 -1.92
C GLY A 244 6.73 -8.37 -0.78
N ARG A 245 6.84 -7.89 0.46
CA ARG A 245 6.51 -8.64 1.68
C ARG A 245 5.37 -7.95 2.42
N HIS A 246 4.85 -8.65 3.42
CA HIS A 246 3.79 -8.13 4.26
C HIS A 246 4.06 -8.53 5.71
N VAL A 247 3.60 -7.73 6.69
CA VAL A 247 3.74 -8.08 8.12
C VAL A 247 3.06 -9.42 8.43
N LEU A 248 1.88 -9.66 7.84
CA LEU A 248 1.21 -10.97 7.87
C LEU A 248 2.08 -12.08 7.29
N GLY A 249 2.86 -11.81 6.24
CA GLY A 249 3.79 -12.77 5.65
C GLY A 249 4.90 -13.18 6.61
N TYR A 250 5.48 -12.24 7.34
CA TYR A 250 6.48 -12.54 8.37
C TYR A 250 5.89 -13.36 9.53
N GLU A 251 4.68 -13.02 9.99
CA GLU A 251 4.00 -13.79 11.04
C GLU A 251 3.57 -15.18 10.55
N LEU A 252 3.08 -15.30 9.31
CA LEU A 252 2.79 -16.58 8.68
C LEU A 252 4.02 -17.47 8.58
N GLN A 253 5.20 -16.93 8.25
CA GLN A 253 6.43 -17.72 8.26
C GLN A 253 6.72 -18.31 9.64
N LYS A 254 6.41 -17.59 10.73
CA LYS A 254 6.54 -18.12 12.11
C LYS A 254 5.56 -19.27 12.33
N VAL A 255 4.29 -19.11 11.93
CA VAL A 255 3.26 -20.15 12.07
C VAL A 255 3.60 -21.39 11.24
N LEU A 256 3.96 -21.20 9.97
CA LEU A 256 4.30 -22.29 9.05
C LEU A 256 5.54 -23.07 9.49
N SER A 257 6.52 -22.42 10.12
CA SER A 257 7.67 -23.12 10.72
C SER A 257 7.25 -24.06 11.86
N LEU A 258 6.25 -23.67 12.67
CA LEU A 258 5.69 -24.55 13.71
C LEU A 258 4.90 -25.70 13.10
N VAL A 259 4.05 -25.43 12.10
CA VAL A 259 3.28 -26.49 11.40
C VAL A 259 4.21 -27.53 10.78
N GLU A 260 5.27 -27.08 10.11
CA GLU A 260 6.30 -27.93 9.53
C GLU A 260 6.99 -28.81 10.58
N TRP A 261 7.40 -28.22 11.71
CA TRP A 261 8.03 -28.96 12.79
C TRP A 261 7.07 -29.93 13.51
N MET A 262 5.83 -29.51 13.77
CA MET A 262 4.82 -30.33 14.45
C MET A 262 4.39 -31.53 13.62
N SER A 263 4.21 -31.36 12.31
CA SER A 263 3.83 -32.43 11.37
C SER A 263 4.98 -33.42 11.10
N GLY A 264 6.23 -32.98 11.19
CA GLY A 264 7.41 -33.85 11.06
C GLY A 264 7.61 -34.85 12.22
N ARG A 265 6.82 -34.76 13.29
CA ARG A 265 6.99 -35.55 14.54
C ARG A 265 5.91 -36.63 14.69
N GLY A 266 5.75 -37.46 13.67
CA GLY A 266 4.78 -38.55 13.64
C GLY A 266 3.37 -38.12 13.21
N ASN A 267 2.40 -39.02 13.36
CA ASN A 267 1.04 -38.85 12.83
C ASN A 267 0.08 -38.11 13.79
N THR A 268 0.62 -37.34 14.73
CA THR A 268 -0.19 -36.56 15.67
C THR A 268 -0.85 -35.39 14.93
N PRO A 269 -2.19 -35.23 15.00
CA PRO A 269 -2.89 -34.16 14.29
C PRO A 269 -2.37 -32.76 14.65
N VAL A 270 -2.30 -31.88 13.66
CA VAL A 270 -1.89 -30.49 13.77
C VAL A 270 -3.07 -29.56 13.51
N ALA A 271 -3.34 -28.65 14.44
CA ALA A 271 -4.37 -27.63 14.27
C ALA A 271 -3.84 -26.21 14.42
N VAL A 272 -4.49 -25.26 13.76
CA VAL A 272 -4.24 -23.82 13.93
C VAL A 272 -5.54 -23.14 14.36
N VAL A 273 -5.49 -22.43 15.47
CA VAL A 273 -6.63 -21.73 16.08
C VAL A 273 -6.25 -20.27 16.23
N GLY A 274 -7.14 -19.33 15.92
CA GLY A 274 -6.79 -17.92 16.08
C GLY A 274 -7.97 -16.99 16.29
N TYR A 275 -7.70 -15.85 16.94
CA TYR A 275 -8.62 -14.75 17.16
C TYR A 275 -8.08 -13.44 16.58
N GLY A 276 -8.92 -12.61 15.95
CA GLY A 276 -8.52 -11.30 15.42
C GLY A 276 -7.44 -11.40 14.35
N GLU A 277 -6.30 -10.72 14.52
CA GLU A 277 -5.13 -10.93 13.63
C GLU A 277 -4.67 -12.39 13.62
N GLY A 278 -4.70 -13.08 14.76
CA GLY A 278 -4.43 -14.50 14.84
C GLY A 278 -5.45 -15.34 14.08
N GLY A 279 -6.71 -14.92 14.04
CA GLY A 279 -7.78 -15.57 13.26
C GLY A 279 -7.53 -15.45 11.76
N LEU A 280 -7.11 -14.26 11.30
CA LEU A 280 -6.69 -14.03 9.92
C LEU A 280 -5.48 -14.90 9.53
N LEU A 281 -4.47 -14.95 10.41
CA LEU A 281 -3.30 -15.80 10.23
C LEU A 281 -3.66 -17.30 10.26
N ALA A 282 -4.62 -17.73 11.08
CA ALA A 282 -5.09 -19.11 11.10
C ALA A 282 -5.75 -19.51 9.79
N LEU A 283 -6.64 -18.65 9.25
CA LEU A 283 -7.29 -18.86 7.95
C LEU A 283 -6.22 -18.99 6.85
N TYR A 284 -5.26 -18.07 6.82
CA TYR A 284 -4.19 -18.08 5.82
C TYR A 284 -3.24 -19.26 5.99
N ALA A 285 -2.85 -19.64 7.21
CA ALA A 285 -2.01 -20.81 7.45
C ALA A 285 -2.69 -22.11 6.98
N GLY A 286 -3.97 -22.31 7.36
CA GLY A 286 -4.77 -23.43 6.89
C GLY A 286 -4.93 -23.44 5.37
N ALA A 287 -5.07 -22.26 4.76
CA ALA A 287 -5.17 -22.10 3.31
C ALA A 287 -3.81 -22.20 2.59
N LEU A 288 -2.66 -22.12 3.25
CA LEU A 288 -1.34 -22.19 2.60
C LEU A 288 -0.63 -23.53 2.80
N ASP A 289 -0.97 -24.29 3.84
CA ASP A 289 -0.25 -25.50 4.22
C ASP A 289 -1.22 -26.65 4.45
N THR A 290 -1.11 -27.67 3.59
CA THR A 290 -1.99 -28.85 3.61
C THR A 290 -1.73 -29.77 4.80
N ARG A 291 -0.65 -29.54 5.57
CA ARG A 291 -0.32 -30.29 6.80
C ARG A 291 -1.14 -29.87 8.01
N VAL A 292 -1.95 -28.80 7.91
CA VAL A 292 -2.90 -28.40 8.97
C VAL A 292 -4.18 -29.23 8.83
N ASP A 293 -4.46 -30.10 9.79
CA ASP A 293 -5.63 -30.98 9.80
C ASP A 293 -6.94 -30.25 10.13
N ALA A 294 -6.86 -29.26 11.03
CA ALA A 294 -8.00 -28.46 11.45
C ALA A 294 -7.64 -26.99 11.67
N THR A 295 -8.52 -26.09 11.21
CA THR A 295 -8.37 -24.63 11.34
C THR A 295 -9.59 -24.06 12.06
N VAL A 296 -9.37 -23.21 13.06
CA VAL A 296 -10.42 -22.46 13.75
C VAL A 296 -10.17 -20.96 13.61
N VAL A 297 -11.17 -20.25 13.10
CA VAL A 297 -11.09 -18.81 12.81
C VAL A 297 -12.13 -18.08 13.67
N CYS A 298 -11.66 -17.28 14.62
CA CYS A 298 -12.48 -16.44 15.49
C CYS A 298 -12.22 -14.96 15.20
N GLY A 299 -13.25 -14.12 15.21
CA GLY A 299 -13.08 -12.66 15.17
C GLY A 299 -12.35 -12.09 13.93
N ALA A 300 -12.42 -12.78 12.79
CA ALA A 300 -11.68 -12.40 11.58
C ALA A 300 -12.40 -12.65 10.25
N PHE A 301 -13.28 -13.66 10.16
CA PHE A 301 -13.90 -14.07 8.89
C PHE A 301 -15.04 -13.12 8.49
N GLU A 302 -14.96 -12.49 7.32
CA GLU A 302 -15.93 -11.46 6.89
C GLU A 302 -15.92 -11.25 5.38
N ASN A 303 -16.84 -10.42 4.86
CA ASN A 303 -16.73 -9.98 3.47
C ASN A 303 -15.55 -8.99 3.33
N ARG A 304 -14.70 -9.16 2.31
CA ARG A 304 -13.47 -8.37 2.16
C ARG A 304 -13.58 -7.20 1.18
N ASP A 305 -14.74 -6.95 0.59
CA ASP A 305 -14.90 -5.95 -0.47
C ASP A 305 -14.64 -4.52 0.03
N ASP A 306 -14.75 -4.28 1.34
CA ASP A 306 -14.42 -3.02 1.99
C ASP A 306 -13.12 -3.08 2.82
N ALA A 307 -12.24 -4.08 2.64
CA ALA A 307 -10.99 -4.23 3.41
C ALA A 307 -10.05 -3.00 3.38
N TRP A 308 -10.29 -2.06 2.47
CA TRP A 308 -9.62 -0.76 2.44
C TRP A 308 -10.01 0.17 3.61
N THR A 309 -11.10 -0.10 4.33
CA THR A 309 -11.54 0.62 5.55
C THR A 309 -10.83 0.11 6.80
N GLN A 310 -10.24 -1.09 6.74
CA GLN A 310 -9.54 -1.72 7.86
C GLN A 310 -8.15 -1.07 8.06
N PRO A 311 -7.40 -1.37 9.12
CA PRO A 311 -6.03 -0.87 9.27
C PRO A 311 -5.15 -1.27 8.08
N ILE A 312 -4.20 -0.40 7.70
CA ILE A 312 -3.44 -0.58 6.45
C ILE A 312 -2.62 -1.88 6.42
N TYR A 313 -2.24 -2.42 7.57
CA TYR A 313 -1.58 -3.72 7.69
C TYR A 313 -2.48 -4.93 7.39
N ARG A 314 -3.73 -4.74 6.96
CA ARG A 314 -4.60 -5.75 6.32
C ARG A 314 -4.79 -5.53 4.81
N ASN A 315 -4.19 -4.49 4.22
CA ASN A 315 -4.30 -4.17 2.80
C ASN A 315 -3.32 -5.01 1.98
N VAL A 316 -3.77 -6.17 1.52
CA VAL A 316 -2.93 -7.11 0.75
C VAL A 316 -3.02 -6.80 -0.75
N GLN A 317 -1.87 -6.58 -1.41
CA GLN A 317 -1.80 -6.26 -2.83
C GLN A 317 -2.44 -7.38 -3.68
N GLY A 318 -3.45 -7.04 -4.47
CA GLY A 318 -4.09 -7.94 -5.43
C GLY A 318 -5.03 -8.97 -4.82
N LEU A 319 -5.32 -8.90 -3.51
CA LEU A 319 -6.19 -9.87 -2.82
C LEU A 319 -7.53 -10.04 -3.54
N LEU A 320 -8.24 -8.94 -3.77
CA LEU A 320 -9.60 -8.93 -4.31
C LEU A 320 -9.67 -9.23 -5.81
N ARG A 321 -8.53 -9.42 -6.50
CA ARG A 321 -8.54 -9.93 -7.88
C ARG A 321 -9.03 -11.38 -7.94
N GLU A 322 -8.69 -12.18 -6.94
CA GLU A 322 -8.87 -13.63 -6.97
C GLU A 322 -9.50 -14.19 -5.68
N PHE A 323 -9.39 -13.47 -4.56
CA PHE A 323 -9.74 -13.96 -3.24
C PHE A 323 -10.65 -12.99 -2.48
N GLY A 324 -11.72 -13.51 -1.88
CA GLY A 324 -12.27 -13.07 -0.61
C GLY A 324 -12.09 -14.16 0.44
N ASP A 325 -12.63 -13.97 1.64
CA ASP A 325 -12.50 -14.97 2.71
C ASP A 325 -13.18 -16.30 2.33
N ALA A 326 -14.27 -16.26 1.54
CA ALA A 326 -14.90 -17.47 1.00
C ALA A 326 -13.97 -18.29 0.10
N GLU A 327 -13.27 -17.64 -0.83
CA GLU A 327 -12.28 -18.29 -1.69
C GLU A 327 -11.12 -18.89 -0.88
N ILE A 328 -10.65 -18.18 0.14
CA ILE A 328 -9.56 -18.63 1.00
C ILE A 328 -10.02 -19.79 1.89
N ALA A 329 -11.24 -19.74 2.44
CA ALA A 329 -11.85 -20.87 3.13
C ALA A 329 -11.91 -22.11 2.24
N SER A 330 -12.23 -21.95 0.95
CA SER A 330 -12.25 -23.08 0.00
C SER A 330 -10.88 -23.76 -0.15
N LEU A 331 -9.76 -23.04 0.03
CA LEU A 331 -8.40 -23.62 0.01
C LEU A 331 -8.06 -24.45 1.26
N VAL A 332 -8.81 -24.25 2.36
CA VAL A 332 -8.69 -25.10 3.56
C VAL A 332 -9.40 -26.44 3.32
N LEU A 333 -10.55 -26.41 2.64
CA LEU A 333 -11.36 -27.60 2.37
C LEU A 333 -10.61 -28.58 1.44
N PRO A 334 -10.82 -29.91 1.60
CA PRO A 334 -11.79 -30.57 2.49
C PRO A 334 -11.31 -30.79 3.94
N ARG A 335 -10.16 -30.22 4.33
CA ARG A 335 -9.70 -30.25 5.72
C ARG A 335 -10.63 -29.39 6.59
N GLN A 336 -10.56 -29.58 7.89
CA GLN A 336 -11.61 -29.12 8.79
C GLN A 336 -11.46 -27.62 9.04
N LEU A 337 -12.51 -26.85 8.76
CA LEU A 337 -12.58 -25.41 8.98
C LEU A 337 -13.78 -25.09 9.87
N ILE A 338 -13.50 -24.47 11.03
CA ILE A 338 -14.50 -23.99 11.97
C ILE A 338 -14.41 -22.46 12.00
N ILE A 339 -15.48 -21.80 11.57
CA ILE A 339 -15.61 -20.35 11.63
C ILE A 339 -16.52 -20.02 12.81
N ALA A 340 -16.01 -19.24 13.75
CA ALA A 340 -16.72 -18.86 14.94
C ALA A 340 -17.05 -17.37 14.92
N TYR A 341 -18.35 -17.07 14.97
CA TYR A 341 -18.86 -15.72 15.17
C TYR A 341 -19.11 -15.49 16.65
N GLY A 342 -18.55 -14.40 17.19
CA GLY A 342 -18.60 -14.02 18.59
C GLY A 342 -17.94 -12.66 18.77
N SER A 343 -17.09 -12.51 19.79
CA SER A 343 -16.25 -11.32 19.95
C SER A 343 -15.41 -11.04 18.69
N TYR A 344 -15.18 -9.75 18.39
CA TYR A 344 -14.25 -9.26 17.38
C TYR A 344 -13.33 -8.22 18.01
N PRO A 345 -12.07 -8.11 17.57
CA PRO A 345 -11.20 -7.04 18.03
C PRO A 345 -11.69 -5.69 17.48
N GLU A 346 -11.71 -4.68 18.34
CA GLU A 346 -12.04 -3.31 17.94
C GLU A 346 -10.77 -2.46 17.84
N VAL A 347 -10.62 -1.73 16.74
CA VAL A 347 -9.52 -0.78 16.53
C VAL A 347 -10.14 0.52 16.04
N PRO A 348 -9.95 1.64 16.76
CA PRO A 348 -10.55 2.91 16.37
C PRO A 348 -9.91 3.45 15.09
N THR A 349 -10.73 4.01 14.21
CA THR A 349 -10.25 4.75 13.03
C THR A 349 -9.68 6.10 13.46
N VAL A 350 -8.44 6.39 13.03
CA VAL A 350 -7.81 7.70 13.18
C VAL A 350 -7.75 8.41 11.82
N THR A 351 -7.92 9.73 11.78
CA THR A 351 -7.88 10.53 10.53
C THR A 351 -7.01 11.78 10.74
N GLY A 352 -6.42 12.30 9.65
CA GLY A 352 -5.59 13.51 9.73
C GLY A 352 -4.29 13.35 10.53
N THR A 353 -3.86 12.12 10.78
CA THR A 353 -2.59 11.80 11.46
C THR A 353 -1.55 11.27 10.46
N LYS A 354 -0.38 10.85 10.94
CA LYS A 354 0.58 10.11 10.09
C LYS A 354 0.18 8.65 9.86
N VAL A 355 -0.70 8.10 10.69
CA VAL A 355 -1.23 6.73 10.60
C VAL A 355 -2.27 6.68 9.50
N ALA A 356 -2.23 5.63 8.68
CA ALA A 356 -3.23 5.44 7.64
C ALA A 356 -4.64 5.23 8.26
N PRO A 357 -5.70 5.88 7.74
CA PRO A 357 -7.02 5.80 8.33
C PRO A 357 -7.61 4.41 8.13
N GLY A 358 -7.97 3.74 9.23
CA GLY A 358 -8.75 2.51 9.19
C GLY A 358 -8.98 1.92 10.57
N GLY A 359 -10.04 1.14 10.69
CA GLY A 359 -10.49 0.58 11.97
C GLY A 359 -11.01 -0.85 11.84
N LEU A 360 -11.09 -1.55 12.96
CA LEU A 360 -11.73 -2.85 13.04
C LEU A 360 -13.04 -2.70 13.79
N VAL A 361 -14.12 -3.15 13.16
CA VAL A 361 -15.48 -3.15 13.69
C VAL A 361 -16.04 -4.55 13.55
N THR A 362 -16.92 -4.94 14.47
CA THR A 362 -17.59 -6.24 14.41
C THR A 362 -18.52 -6.28 13.20
N PRO A 363 -18.32 -7.18 12.22
CA PRO A 363 -19.23 -7.35 11.10
C PRO A 363 -20.55 -7.95 11.59
N SER A 364 -21.62 -7.79 10.82
CA SER A 364 -22.90 -8.41 11.21
C SER A 364 -22.87 -9.93 11.05
N THR A 365 -23.59 -10.67 11.91
CA THR A 365 -23.72 -12.14 11.76
C THR A 365 -24.24 -12.55 10.38
N LYS A 366 -25.10 -11.71 9.77
CA LYS A 366 -25.64 -11.93 8.42
C LYS A 366 -24.55 -11.88 7.36
N GLU A 367 -23.63 -10.94 7.48
CA GLU A 367 -22.51 -10.79 6.55
C GLU A 367 -21.57 -12.00 6.63
N VAL A 368 -21.15 -12.37 7.85
CA VAL A 368 -20.28 -13.53 8.08
C VAL A 368 -20.95 -14.82 7.59
N ARG A 369 -22.24 -15.02 7.90
CA ARG A 369 -23.01 -16.17 7.40
C ARG A 369 -23.09 -16.17 5.87
N GLY A 370 -23.28 -15.01 5.25
CA GLY A 370 -23.30 -14.86 3.79
C GLY A 370 -21.97 -15.28 3.14
N GLU A 371 -20.83 -14.92 3.76
CA GLU A 371 -19.51 -15.31 3.28
C GLU A 371 -19.24 -16.82 3.47
N VAL A 372 -19.73 -17.42 4.57
CA VAL A 372 -19.70 -18.88 4.77
C VAL A 372 -20.51 -19.60 3.70
N ASP A 373 -21.72 -19.11 3.41
CA ASP A 373 -22.58 -19.71 2.38
C ASP A 373 -21.98 -19.57 0.98
N ARG A 374 -21.26 -18.47 0.70
CA ARG A 374 -20.42 -18.37 -0.50
C ARG A 374 -19.36 -19.46 -0.54
N ALA A 375 -18.62 -19.71 0.55
CA ALA A 375 -17.60 -20.77 0.59
C ALA A 375 -18.19 -22.17 0.31
N ARG A 376 -19.37 -22.47 0.85
CA ARG A 376 -20.12 -23.71 0.54
C ARG A 376 -20.47 -23.81 -0.94
N LYS A 377 -20.98 -22.72 -1.52
CA LYS A 377 -21.35 -22.65 -2.93
C LYS A 377 -20.15 -22.87 -3.86
N LEU A 378 -18.98 -22.31 -3.54
CA LEU A 378 -17.74 -22.50 -4.31
C LEU A 378 -17.29 -23.97 -4.40
N THR A 379 -17.71 -24.81 -3.44
CA THR A 379 -17.43 -26.25 -3.42
C THR A 379 -18.65 -27.10 -3.79
N GLN A 380 -19.72 -26.48 -4.27
CA GLN A 380 -21.00 -27.12 -4.62
C GLN A 380 -21.56 -27.98 -3.48
N GLY A 381 -21.30 -27.60 -2.23
CA GLY A 381 -21.72 -28.34 -1.03
C GLY A 381 -20.97 -29.64 -0.76
N LYS A 382 -20.01 -30.04 -1.61
CA LYS A 382 -19.31 -31.34 -1.47
C LYS A 382 -18.54 -31.47 -0.15
N PHE A 383 -18.08 -30.35 0.40
CA PHE A 383 -17.26 -30.30 1.61
C PHE A 383 -17.98 -29.66 2.80
N ASP A 384 -19.31 -29.53 2.77
CA ASP A 384 -20.09 -28.88 3.85
C ASP A 384 -19.87 -29.52 5.23
N ARG A 385 -19.56 -30.83 5.27
CA ARG A 385 -19.23 -31.53 6.52
C ARG A 385 -17.92 -31.06 7.15
N SER A 386 -17.02 -30.51 6.35
CA SER A 386 -15.73 -29.96 6.77
C SER A 386 -15.78 -28.46 7.05
N LEU A 387 -16.88 -27.77 6.71
CA LEU A 387 -17.08 -26.35 6.97
C LEU A 387 -18.16 -26.12 8.04
N ARG A 388 -17.72 -25.83 9.26
CA ARG A 388 -18.59 -25.50 10.40
C ARG A 388 -18.67 -24.00 10.58
N PHE A 389 -19.88 -23.49 10.74
CA PHE A 389 -20.12 -22.12 11.21
C PHE A 389 -20.84 -22.20 12.56
N VAL A 390 -20.28 -21.55 13.58
CA VAL A 390 -20.81 -21.53 14.93
C VAL A 390 -21.01 -20.10 15.39
N VAL A 391 -22.13 -19.83 16.06
CA VAL A 391 -22.48 -18.50 16.58
C VAL A 391 -22.52 -18.60 18.10
N ALA A 392 -21.71 -17.79 18.79
CA ALA A 392 -21.61 -17.82 20.24
C ALA A 392 -22.92 -17.46 20.96
N GLU A 393 -23.86 -16.77 20.29
CA GLU A 393 -25.14 -16.34 20.89
C GLU A 393 -26.24 -17.42 20.97
N GLU A 394 -26.14 -18.53 20.23
CA GLU A 394 -27.19 -19.56 20.18
C GLU A 394 -27.15 -20.55 21.36
N GLU A 395 -26.10 -20.52 22.21
CA GLU A 395 -25.98 -21.36 23.42
C GLU A 395 -25.40 -20.52 24.59
N ALA A 396 -26.10 -20.45 25.72
CA ALA A 396 -25.98 -19.41 26.75
C ALA A 396 -24.68 -19.32 27.60
N GLU A 397 -23.54 -19.84 27.14
CA GLU A 397 -22.24 -19.73 27.85
C GLU A 397 -21.12 -19.26 26.90
N GLY A 398 -20.48 -18.12 27.21
CA GLY A 398 -19.26 -17.64 26.52
C GLY A 398 -19.42 -16.47 25.53
N LYS A 399 -20.53 -15.72 25.62
CA LYS A 399 -20.94 -14.63 24.70
C LYS A 399 -19.86 -13.59 24.37
N ASP A 400 -18.93 -13.32 25.29
CA ASP A 400 -17.92 -12.26 25.18
C ASP A 400 -16.46 -12.76 25.15
N THR A 401 -16.22 -14.04 24.83
CA THR A 401 -14.84 -14.58 24.83
C THR A 401 -14.21 -14.55 23.42
N PRO A 402 -12.89 -14.25 23.31
CA PRO A 402 -12.15 -14.31 22.05
C PRO A 402 -12.19 -15.67 21.33
N TYR A 403 -12.25 -16.76 22.10
CA TYR A 403 -12.28 -18.14 21.60
C TYR A 403 -13.50 -18.87 22.17
N PRO A 404 -14.67 -18.80 21.52
CA PRO A 404 -15.90 -19.38 22.05
C PRO A 404 -15.76 -20.88 22.38
N THR A 405 -16.25 -21.30 23.55
CA THR A 405 -16.19 -22.70 24.01
C THR A 405 -16.79 -23.67 23.00
N ILE A 406 -17.87 -23.28 22.31
CA ILE A 406 -18.49 -24.08 21.25
C ILE A 406 -17.51 -24.38 20.09
N ALA A 407 -16.70 -23.41 19.68
CA ALA A 407 -15.70 -23.60 18.63
C ALA A 407 -14.59 -24.55 19.09
N THR A 408 -14.11 -24.37 20.32
CA THR A 408 -13.14 -25.27 20.95
C THR A 408 -13.69 -26.70 21.07
N GLY A 409 -14.95 -26.86 21.47
CA GLY A 409 -15.63 -28.16 21.55
C GLY A 409 -15.73 -28.86 20.19
N TRP A 410 -16.05 -28.13 19.13
CA TRP A 410 -16.05 -28.68 17.77
C TRP A 410 -14.65 -29.08 17.31
N LEU A 411 -13.63 -28.28 17.61
CA LEU A 411 -12.25 -28.66 17.31
C LEU A 411 -11.86 -29.97 18.00
N LEU A 412 -12.13 -30.09 19.30
CA LEU A 412 -11.83 -31.31 20.05
C LEU A 412 -12.56 -32.52 19.47
N LYS A 413 -13.84 -32.36 19.10
CA LYS A 413 -14.61 -33.42 18.43
C LYS A 413 -13.99 -33.82 17.09
N THR A 414 -13.58 -32.86 16.28
CA THR A 414 -12.91 -33.08 15.00
C THR A 414 -11.59 -33.83 15.16
N LEU A 415 -10.80 -33.49 16.18
CA LEU A 415 -9.54 -34.16 16.51
C LEU A 415 -9.74 -35.48 17.28
N LYS A 416 -10.98 -35.90 17.54
CA LYS A 416 -11.34 -37.10 18.31
C LYS A 416 -10.84 -37.08 19.77
N LEU A 417 -10.83 -35.89 20.38
CA LEU A 417 -10.34 -35.61 21.74
C LEU A 417 -11.47 -35.25 22.71
N THR A 418 -12.49 -36.10 22.83
CA THR A 418 -13.68 -35.81 23.65
C THR A 418 -13.47 -36.04 25.15
N ALA A 419 -12.46 -36.81 25.54
CA ALA A 419 -12.09 -37.02 26.94
C ALA A 419 -11.08 -35.96 27.41
N LYS A 420 -11.50 -35.12 28.37
CA LYS A 420 -10.64 -34.15 29.06
C LYS A 420 -10.13 -34.76 30.37
N GLY A 421 -8.86 -34.50 30.72
CA GLY A 421 -8.32 -34.80 32.05
C GLY A 421 -9.01 -33.96 33.14
N GLU A 422 -8.88 -34.38 34.39
CA GLU A 422 -9.41 -33.63 35.53
C GLU A 422 -8.74 -32.24 35.60
N PRO A 423 -9.52 -31.15 35.73
CA PRO A 423 -8.96 -29.82 35.94
C PRO A 423 -8.09 -29.81 37.19
N SER A 424 -6.89 -29.25 37.08
CA SER A 424 -6.01 -29.01 38.23
C SER A 424 -5.59 -27.54 38.26
N PRO A 425 -5.44 -26.94 39.45
CA PRO A 425 -4.97 -25.57 39.57
C PRO A 425 -3.61 -25.38 38.91
N LEU A 426 -3.44 -24.28 38.19
CA LEU A 426 -2.17 -23.89 37.63
C LEU A 426 -1.23 -23.40 38.75
N ARG A 427 -0.11 -24.08 38.94
CA ARG A 427 0.92 -23.72 39.92
C ARG A 427 1.99 -22.88 39.23
N PHE A 428 2.09 -21.62 39.65
CA PHE A 428 3.05 -20.68 39.09
C PHE A 428 4.46 -20.92 39.63
N SER A 429 5.44 -20.71 38.76
CA SER A 429 6.85 -20.62 39.13
C SER A 429 7.07 -19.44 40.08
N ARG A 430 8.15 -19.49 40.87
CA ARG A 430 8.56 -18.37 41.73
C ARG A 430 9.15 -17.20 40.92
N HIS A 431 9.56 -17.45 39.68
CA HIS A 431 10.15 -16.45 38.81
C HIS A 431 9.07 -15.64 38.07
N PRO A 432 9.29 -14.35 37.81
CA PRO A 432 8.36 -13.52 37.06
C PRO A 432 8.24 -13.99 35.59
N LEU A 433 7.06 -13.73 35.00
CA LEU A 433 6.84 -13.93 33.57
C LEU A 433 7.76 -13.01 32.75
N PRO A 434 8.10 -13.37 31.50
CA PRO A 434 8.84 -12.48 30.62
C PRO A 434 8.07 -11.19 30.32
N GLU A 435 8.78 -10.07 30.26
CA GLU A 435 8.18 -8.80 29.88
C GLU A 435 7.81 -8.80 28.39
N ASP A 436 6.56 -8.46 28.08
CA ASP A 436 6.09 -8.35 26.68
C ASP A 436 6.80 -7.21 25.95
N LYS A 437 7.04 -6.08 26.63
CA LYS A 437 7.71 -4.91 26.05
C LYS A 437 9.07 -5.26 25.43
N GLU A 438 9.94 -5.95 26.17
CA GLU A 438 11.25 -6.38 25.65
C GLU A 438 11.11 -7.36 24.46
N ARG A 439 10.10 -8.22 24.49
CA ARG A 439 9.80 -9.15 23.39
C ARG A 439 9.34 -8.40 22.15
N GLN A 440 8.42 -7.45 22.31
CA GLN A 440 7.94 -6.61 21.21
C GLN A 440 9.09 -5.83 20.59
N GLU A 441 9.98 -5.24 21.39
CA GLU A 441 11.18 -4.59 20.87
C GLU A 441 12.00 -5.56 20.00
N ARG A 442 12.36 -6.73 20.54
CA ARG A 442 13.12 -7.73 19.78
C ARG A 442 12.42 -8.10 18.48
N GLN A 443 11.14 -8.46 18.54
CA GLN A 443 10.39 -8.95 17.39
C GLN A 443 10.22 -7.87 16.31
N VAL A 444 9.96 -6.61 16.68
CA VAL A 444 9.91 -5.47 15.75
C VAL A 444 11.29 -5.24 15.11
N ARG A 445 12.36 -5.18 15.92
CA ARG A 445 13.72 -4.95 15.42
C ARG A 445 14.25 -6.09 14.56
N GLU A 446 13.84 -7.33 14.81
CA GLU A 446 14.18 -8.48 13.97
C GLU A 446 13.55 -8.35 12.57
N MET A 447 12.24 -8.05 12.50
CA MET A 447 11.57 -7.83 11.21
C MET A 447 12.13 -6.61 10.49
N GLU A 448 12.35 -5.50 11.19
CA GLU A 448 12.97 -4.29 10.63
C GLU A 448 14.35 -4.62 10.04
N ARG A 449 15.25 -5.24 10.81
CA ARG A 449 16.61 -5.58 10.33
C ARG A 449 16.57 -6.53 9.13
N TYR A 450 15.62 -7.47 9.11
CA TYR A 450 15.42 -8.34 7.95
C TYR A 450 15.04 -7.53 6.71
N THR A 451 14.05 -6.64 6.81
CA THR A 451 13.62 -5.79 5.69
C THR A 451 14.70 -4.79 5.26
N GLN A 452 15.43 -4.17 6.20
CA GLN A 452 16.54 -3.26 5.89
C GLN A 452 17.72 -3.99 5.24
N ARG A 453 17.95 -5.27 5.54
CA ARG A 453 18.91 -6.09 4.78
C ARG A 453 18.43 -6.33 3.35
N LEU A 454 17.14 -6.58 3.14
CA LEU A 454 16.58 -6.73 1.79
C LEU A 454 16.80 -5.45 0.96
N LEU A 455 16.62 -4.27 1.57
CA LEU A 455 16.94 -2.98 0.95
C LEU A 455 18.40 -2.89 0.47
N GLN A 456 19.35 -3.43 1.24
CA GLN A 456 20.77 -3.39 0.89
C GLN A 456 21.12 -4.25 -0.33
N VAL A 457 20.37 -5.34 -0.56
CA VAL A 457 20.68 -6.33 -1.60
C VAL A 457 19.73 -6.30 -2.80
N CYS A 458 18.63 -5.55 -2.73
CA CYS A 458 17.60 -5.56 -3.78
C CYS A 458 18.12 -5.03 -5.14
N GLU A 459 19.17 -4.19 -5.15
CA GLU A 459 19.80 -3.74 -6.41
C GLU A 459 20.49 -4.90 -7.17
N ASP A 460 21.02 -5.90 -6.47
CA ASP A 460 21.62 -7.08 -7.12
C ASP A 460 20.54 -7.90 -7.84
N GLU A 461 19.34 -7.99 -7.26
CA GLU A 461 18.19 -8.62 -7.90
C GLU A 461 17.77 -7.88 -9.17
N ARG A 462 17.68 -6.53 -9.13
CA ARG A 462 17.41 -5.72 -10.33
C ARG A 462 18.54 -5.84 -11.35
N THR A 463 19.80 -5.95 -10.92
CA THR A 463 20.94 -6.19 -11.80
C THR A 463 20.79 -7.51 -12.56
N ALA A 464 20.43 -8.58 -11.86
CA ALA A 464 20.26 -9.90 -12.45
C ALA A 464 19.02 -10.01 -13.36
N THR A 465 17.92 -9.37 -12.95
CA THR A 465 16.61 -9.57 -13.58
C THR A 465 16.27 -8.52 -14.65
N PHE A 466 16.85 -7.32 -14.57
CA PHE A 466 16.63 -6.20 -15.49
C PHE A 466 17.92 -5.86 -16.26
N TRP A 467 18.97 -5.35 -15.60
CA TRP A 467 20.11 -4.77 -16.29
C TRP A 467 20.89 -5.75 -17.16
N ARG A 468 21.14 -6.98 -16.69
CA ARG A 468 21.85 -8.02 -17.47
C ARG A 468 21.06 -8.50 -18.69
N LYS A 469 19.75 -8.26 -18.73
CA LYS A 469 18.87 -8.65 -19.84
C LYS A 469 18.78 -7.59 -20.95
N LEU A 470 19.31 -6.38 -20.70
CA LEU A 470 19.30 -5.29 -21.68
C LEU A 470 20.63 -5.26 -22.47
N PRO A 471 20.64 -5.67 -23.75
CA PRO A 471 21.82 -5.53 -24.59
C PRO A 471 22.07 -4.05 -24.88
N LEU A 472 23.32 -3.62 -24.89
CA LEU A 472 23.70 -2.21 -25.07
C LEU A 472 23.94 -1.83 -26.55
N THR A 473 24.13 -2.81 -27.42
CA THR A 473 24.35 -2.61 -28.86
C THR A 473 23.92 -3.84 -29.66
N PRO A 474 23.36 -3.68 -30.87
CA PRO A 474 22.91 -2.41 -31.46
C PRO A 474 21.61 -1.90 -30.79
N MET A 475 21.26 -0.63 -31.03
CA MET A 475 20.13 0.06 -30.37
C MET A 475 18.79 -0.66 -30.59
N GLU A 476 18.59 -1.26 -31.76
CA GLU A 476 17.37 -2.00 -32.09
C GLU A 476 17.18 -3.18 -31.13
N LYS A 477 18.26 -3.91 -30.81
CA LYS A 477 18.20 -5.01 -29.83
C LYS A 477 17.89 -4.51 -28.42
N TYR A 478 18.40 -3.33 -28.04
CA TYR A 478 18.08 -2.71 -26.77
C TYR A 478 16.57 -2.42 -26.67
N GLN A 479 16.01 -1.77 -27.69
CA GLN A 479 14.60 -1.41 -27.72
C GLN A 479 13.69 -2.64 -27.69
N GLU A 480 14.03 -3.70 -28.45
CA GLU A 480 13.28 -4.97 -28.41
C GLU A 480 13.36 -5.63 -27.01
N ALA A 481 14.53 -5.65 -26.38
CA ALA A 481 14.70 -6.21 -25.05
C ALA A 481 14.00 -5.38 -23.95
N ALA A 482 13.85 -4.06 -24.12
CA ALA A 482 13.18 -3.19 -23.18
C ALA A 482 11.65 -3.37 -23.16
N LYS A 483 11.03 -3.81 -24.27
CA LYS A 483 9.57 -4.02 -24.37
C LYS A 483 9.00 -4.92 -23.27
N PRO A 484 9.48 -6.17 -23.05
CA PRO A 484 8.94 -7.01 -21.99
C PRO A 484 9.16 -6.42 -20.58
N HIS A 485 10.21 -5.63 -20.36
CA HIS A 485 10.40 -4.93 -19.10
C HIS A 485 9.42 -3.78 -18.91
N ARG A 486 9.09 -3.04 -19.97
CA ARG A 486 8.04 -2.02 -19.96
C ARG A 486 6.67 -2.63 -19.73
N GLU A 487 6.37 -3.75 -20.38
CA GLU A 487 5.14 -4.51 -20.15
C GLU A 487 5.05 -5.00 -18.71
N HIS A 488 6.13 -5.54 -18.14
CA HIS A 488 6.19 -5.92 -16.73
C HIS A 488 5.95 -4.72 -15.80
N PHE A 489 6.62 -3.59 -16.06
CA PHE A 489 6.43 -2.36 -15.31
C PHE A 489 4.96 -1.90 -15.34
N TRP A 490 4.36 -1.84 -16.53
CA TRP A 490 3.00 -1.32 -16.67
C TRP A 490 1.93 -2.32 -16.19
N ASN A 491 2.03 -3.59 -16.58
CA ASN A 491 1.00 -4.60 -16.31
C ASN A 491 1.07 -5.12 -14.88
N ASP A 492 2.27 -5.38 -14.35
CA ASP A 492 2.42 -6.10 -13.08
C ASP A 492 2.79 -5.20 -11.91
N VAL A 493 3.60 -4.15 -12.14
CA VAL A 493 4.02 -3.23 -11.07
C VAL A 493 3.01 -2.10 -10.89
N ILE A 494 2.63 -1.42 -11.98
CA ILE A 494 1.60 -0.37 -11.92
C ILE A 494 0.19 -0.96 -11.84
N GLY A 495 -0.07 -2.05 -12.57
CA GLY A 495 -1.40 -2.65 -12.72
C GLY A 495 -2.21 -1.96 -13.83
N ARG A 496 -1.98 -2.33 -15.09
CA ARG A 496 -2.58 -1.68 -16.26
C ARG A 496 -4.11 -1.88 -16.33
N ASN A 497 -4.85 -0.80 -16.63
CA ASN A 497 -6.25 -0.86 -17.09
C ASN A 497 -6.32 -1.10 -18.60
N PRO A 498 -7.46 -1.61 -19.12
CA PRO A 498 -7.72 -1.56 -20.55
C PRO A 498 -7.52 -0.14 -21.09
N ASP A 499 -7.14 -0.01 -22.37
CA ASP A 499 -6.99 1.29 -23.02
C ASP A 499 -8.27 2.15 -22.87
N PRO A 500 -8.15 3.49 -22.92
CA PRO A 500 -9.30 4.38 -22.78
C PRO A 500 -10.46 3.97 -23.71
N SER A 501 -11.64 3.69 -23.15
CA SER A 501 -12.67 2.88 -23.83
C SER A 501 -13.89 3.65 -24.35
N VAL A 502 -13.96 4.96 -24.13
CA VAL A 502 -15.05 5.84 -24.61
C VAL A 502 -14.52 6.91 -25.58
N PRO A 503 -15.32 7.57 -26.43
CA PRO A 503 -14.84 8.72 -27.21
C PRO A 503 -14.33 9.86 -26.30
N ALA A 504 -13.41 10.70 -26.78
CA ALA A 504 -12.79 11.71 -25.93
C ALA A 504 -13.76 12.79 -25.44
N ASN A 505 -14.84 13.01 -26.20
CA ASN A 505 -15.91 13.96 -25.89
C ASN A 505 -15.36 15.28 -25.34
N ALA A 506 -14.36 15.82 -26.06
CA ALA A 506 -13.54 16.92 -25.59
C ALA A 506 -14.42 18.16 -25.38
N ARG A 507 -14.35 18.70 -24.17
CA ARG A 507 -15.03 19.94 -23.77
C ARG A 507 -14.00 20.96 -23.33
N SER A 508 -14.23 22.22 -23.65
CA SER A 508 -13.37 23.29 -23.17
C SER A 508 -14.12 24.57 -22.84
N ARG A 509 -13.47 25.42 -22.04
CA ARG A 509 -13.86 26.81 -21.86
C ARG A 509 -12.64 27.72 -21.94
N PHE A 510 -12.84 28.91 -22.48
CA PHE A 510 -11.86 29.98 -22.40
C PHE A 510 -11.63 30.38 -20.95
N LEU A 511 -10.36 30.58 -20.57
CA LEU A 511 -9.99 31.10 -19.25
C LEU A 511 -9.58 32.58 -19.36
N TYR A 512 -8.52 32.84 -20.13
CA TYR A 512 -8.00 34.18 -20.37
C TYR A 512 -7.10 34.21 -21.61
N ALA A 513 -6.76 35.40 -22.09
CA ALA A 513 -5.74 35.59 -23.11
C ALA A 513 -4.87 36.81 -22.77
N ASN A 514 -3.60 36.75 -23.16
CA ASN A 514 -2.68 37.88 -23.11
C ASN A 514 -2.04 38.10 -24.49
N GLU A 515 -1.05 38.96 -24.61
CA GLU A 515 -0.39 39.24 -25.90
C GLU A 515 0.32 38.03 -26.53
N LYS A 516 0.66 37.02 -25.73
CA LYS A 516 1.52 35.89 -26.14
C LYS A 516 0.76 34.58 -26.35
N PHE A 517 -0.29 34.31 -25.59
CA PHE A 517 -1.04 33.06 -25.69
C PHE A 517 -2.51 33.23 -25.28
N THR A 518 -3.31 32.20 -25.58
CA THR A 518 -4.67 32.01 -25.11
C THR A 518 -4.74 30.75 -24.24
N ALA A 519 -5.39 30.84 -23.08
CA ALA A 519 -5.53 29.74 -22.13
C ALA A 519 -6.96 29.18 -22.14
N TYR A 520 -7.07 27.85 -22.15
CA TYR A 520 -8.31 27.09 -22.10
C TYR A 520 -8.26 26.07 -20.98
N GLU A 521 -9.38 25.83 -20.32
CA GLU A 521 -9.60 24.62 -19.55
C GLU A 521 -10.14 23.53 -20.49
N VAL A 522 -9.62 22.31 -20.39
CA VAL A 522 -10.02 21.18 -21.23
C VAL A 522 -10.38 19.98 -20.35
N MET A 523 -11.45 19.28 -20.72
CA MET A 523 -11.94 18.05 -20.09
C MET A 523 -12.12 16.96 -21.16
N LEU A 524 -11.59 15.77 -20.89
CA LEU A 524 -11.64 14.60 -21.76
C LEU A 524 -12.22 13.41 -21.01
N GLU A 525 -13.02 12.58 -21.67
CA GLU A 525 -13.49 11.30 -21.12
C GLU A 525 -12.47 10.19 -21.38
N VAL A 526 -12.24 9.31 -20.40
CA VAL A 526 -11.24 8.24 -20.45
C VAL A 526 -11.92 6.88 -20.41
N TRP A 527 -12.69 6.63 -19.35
CA TRP A 527 -13.57 5.47 -19.12
C TRP A 527 -14.89 5.98 -18.54
N PRO A 528 -15.95 5.14 -18.43
CA PRO A 528 -17.15 5.54 -17.70
C PRO A 528 -16.79 6.08 -16.30
N GLU A 529 -17.28 7.28 -15.98
CA GLU A 529 -17.01 8.05 -14.74
C GLU A 529 -15.58 8.56 -14.52
N VAL A 530 -14.62 8.22 -15.39
CA VAL A 530 -13.22 8.66 -15.28
C VAL A 530 -12.90 9.65 -16.38
N GLN A 531 -12.46 10.84 -15.98
CA GLN A 531 -12.12 11.95 -16.87
C GLN A 531 -10.67 12.37 -16.70
N ALA A 532 -10.09 13.01 -17.71
CA ALA A 532 -8.84 13.74 -17.64
C ALA A 532 -9.12 15.23 -17.82
N TRP A 533 -8.50 16.07 -16.99
CA TRP A 533 -8.74 17.51 -16.93
C TRP A 533 -7.42 18.26 -16.92
N GLY A 534 -7.35 19.44 -17.55
CA GLY A 534 -6.14 20.25 -17.52
C GLY A 534 -6.27 21.59 -18.22
N TYR A 535 -5.22 22.39 -18.14
CA TYR A 535 -5.15 23.71 -18.76
C TYR A 535 -4.27 23.68 -20.02
N LEU A 536 -4.81 24.08 -21.16
CA LEU A 536 -4.09 24.20 -22.43
C LEU A 536 -3.77 25.67 -22.69
N LEU A 537 -2.50 26.01 -22.86
CA LEU A 537 -2.07 27.32 -23.36
C LEU A 537 -1.61 27.19 -24.81
N VAL A 538 -2.24 27.96 -25.68
CA VAL A 538 -1.97 28.00 -27.11
C VAL A 538 -1.30 29.33 -27.45
N PRO A 539 -0.03 29.34 -27.89
CA PRO A 539 0.64 30.55 -28.33
C PRO A 539 -0.09 31.27 -29.46
N LYS A 540 -0.03 32.60 -29.47
CA LYS A 540 -0.56 33.43 -30.56
C LYS A 540 0.41 33.43 -31.75
N GLY A 541 -0.12 33.76 -32.92
CA GLY A 541 0.68 33.91 -34.15
C GLY A 541 1.15 32.58 -34.78
N ILE A 542 0.50 31.46 -34.46
CA ILE A 542 0.73 30.18 -35.18
C ILE A 542 0.19 30.34 -36.60
N LYS A 543 1.04 30.15 -37.61
CA LYS A 543 0.64 30.24 -39.01
C LYS A 543 -0.25 29.05 -39.40
N LYS A 544 -1.09 29.22 -40.42
CA LYS A 544 -1.91 28.13 -40.96
C LYS A 544 -1.00 26.95 -41.38
N GLY A 545 -1.26 25.77 -40.83
CA GLY A 545 -0.47 24.56 -41.09
C GLY A 545 0.82 24.43 -40.27
N GLU A 546 1.18 25.43 -39.45
CA GLU A 546 2.34 25.35 -38.56
C GLU A 546 2.04 24.41 -37.38
N LYS A 547 2.92 23.43 -37.17
CA LYS A 547 2.86 22.50 -36.03
C LYS A 547 3.94 22.84 -35.00
N ARG A 548 3.55 22.89 -33.73
CA ARG A 548 4.43 23.24 -32.62
C ARG A 548 4.61 22.07 -31.65
N PRO A 549 5.79 21.97 -31.01
CA PRO A 549 6.00 21.04 -29.92
C PRO A 549 5.10 21.37 -28.73
N VAL A 550 4.74 20.34 -27.98
CA VAL A 550 3.97 20.44 -26.74
C VAL A 550 4.88 20.13 -25.55
N VAL A 551 4.73 20.89 -24.46
CA VAL A 551 5.29 20.52 -23.16
C VAL A 551 4.16 20.26 -22.17
N VAL A 552 4.02 19.01 -21.75
CA VAL A 552 3.12 18.64 -20.66
C VAL A 552 3.78 19.04 -19.34
N CYS A 553 3.12 19.92 -18.60
CA CYS A 553 3.64 20.59 -17.40
C CYS A 553 2.92 20.08 -16.16
N GLN A 554 3.57 19.22 -15.36
CA GLN A 554 2.92 18.53 -14.24
C GLN A 554 3.21 19.19 -12.88
N HIS A 555 2.15 19.54 -12.15
CA HIS A 555 2.22 19.99 -10.76
C HIS A 555 2.57 18.84 -9.80
N GLY A 556 2.94 19.17 -8.56
CA GLY A 556 3.20 18.23 -7.46
C GLY A 556 1.97 17.91 -6.61
N LEU A 557 2.21 17.17 -5.53
CA LEU A 557 1.22 16.71 -4.54
C LEU A 557 0.33 17.85 -4.06
N GLU A 558 -0.99 17.63 -3.96
CA GLU A 558 -1.99 18.65 -3.62
C GLU A 558 -2.06 19.86 -4.56
N GLY A 559 -1.38 19.86 -5.70
CA GLY A 559 -1.45 20.95 -6.69
C GLY A 559 -2.65 20.88 -7.62
N LEU A 560 -2.81 21.93 -8.43
CA LEU A 560 -3.80 22.05 -9.50
C LEU A 560 -3.15 22.47 -10.83
N PRO A 561 -3.81 22.25 -11.99
CA PRO A 561 -3.36 22.76 -13.29
C PRO A 561 -3.00 24.25 -13.32
N GLU A 562 -3.75 25.06 -12.57
CA GLU A 562 -3.54 26.50 -12.49
C GLU A 562 -2.24 26.89 -11.78
N ASP A 563 -1.72 26.06 -10.87
CA ASP A 563 -0.54 26.39 -10.07
C ASP A 563 0.73 26.54 -10.92
N VAL A 564 0.86 25.74 -11.97
CA VAL A 564 2.02 25.77 -12.89
C VAL A 564 1.91 26.87 -13.95
N VAL A 565 0.71 27.45 -14.07
CA VAL A 565 0.39 28.56 -14.98
C VAL A 565 0.45 29.89 -14.24
N ASN A 566 0.16 29.91 -12.94
CA ASN A 566 0.07 31.11 -12.11
C ASN A 566 1.36 31.92 -12.16
N GLU A 567 1.23 33.23 -12.43
CA GLU A 567 2.35 34.16 -12.60
C GLU A 567 2.44 35.24 -11.51
N ASP A 568 1.50 35.24 -10.57
CA ASP A 568 1.53 36.16 -9.46
C ASP A 568 2.63 35.74 -8.48
N GLN A 569 3.69 36.55 -8.41
CA GLN A 569 4.84 36.28 -7.55
C GLN A 569 4.51 36.23 -6.06
N ASN A 570 3.36 36.78 -5.66
CA ASN A 570 2.87 36.74 -4.29
C ASN A 570 2.07 35.47 -3.98
N SER A 571 1.69 34.69 -4.99
CA SER A 571 0.99 33.42 -4.83
C SER A 571 1.89 32.35 -4.22
N LYS A 572 1.31 31.48 -3.39
CA LYS A 572 2.01 30.30 -2.86
C LYS A 572 2.49 29.36 -3.98
N ALA A 573 1.74 29.27 -5.08
CA ALA A 573 2.07 28.43 -6.23
C ALA A 573 3.30 28.92 -7.00
N TRP A 574 3.58 30.23 -7.00
CA TRP A 574 4.69 30.78 -7.75
C TRP A 574 6.05 30.31 -7.23
N LYS A 575 6.22 30.17 -5.91
CA LYS A 575 7.50 29.78 -5.30
C LYS A 575 8.07 28.47 -5.89
N PRO A 576 7.33 27.35 -5.93
CA PRO A 576 7.80 26.13 -6.55
C PRO A 576 7.80 26.17 -8.08
N TYR A 577 6.78 26.75 -8.74
CA TYR A 577 6.58 26.54 -10.17
C TYR A 577 7.04 27.69 -11.07
N LYS A 578 7.12 28.91 -10.55
CA LYS A 578 7.51 30.13 -11.29
C LYS A 578 6.76 30.31 -12.63
N GLY A 579 5.49 29.89 -12.67
CA GLY A 579 4.64 29.94 -13.87
C GLY A 579 5.27 29.27 -15.10
N PHE A 580 6.04 28.18 -14.90
CA PHE A 580 6.86 27.62 -15.98
C PHE A 580 6.07 27.21 -17.22
N ALA A 581 4.81 26.79 -17.08
CA ALA A 581 3.94 26.49 -18.22
C ALA A 581 3.64 27.77 -19.03
N ALA A 582 3.28 28.87 -18.35
CA ALA A 582 3.08 30.17 -19.01
C ALA A 582 4.37 30.70 -19.65
N ASN A 583 5.52 30.47 -19.00
CA ASN A 583 6.83 30.89 -19.53
C ASN A 583 7.18 30.14 -20.83
N LEU A 584 6.99 28.83 -20.86
CA LEU A 584 7.18 28.02 -22.07
C LEU A 584 6.16 28.40 -23.17
N ALA A 585 4.91 28.68 -22.82
CA ALA A 585 3.92 29.18 -23.78
C ALA A 585 4.36 30.50 -24.44
N ARG A 586 4.96 31.43 -23.69
CA ARG A 586 5.54 32.66 -24.25
C ARG A 586 6.74 32.41 -25.18
N GLN A 587 7.48 31.34 -24.93
CA GLN A 587 8.58 30.91 -25.81
C GLN A 587 8.07 30.20 -27.08
N GLY A 588 6.76 30.01 -27.21
CA GLY A 588 6.11 29.52 -28.41
C GLY A 588 5.77 28.03 -28.36
N TYR A 589 6.01 27.33 -27.26
CA TYR A 589 5.53 25.95 -27.07
C TYR A 589 4.03 25.94 -26.82
N ILE A 590 3.32 24.91 -27.28
CA ILE A 590 1.99 24.63 -26.71
C ILE A 590 2.24 23.98 -25.34
N THR A 591 1.53 24.39 -24.30
CA THR A 591 1.65 23.72 -23.00
C THR A 591 0.33 23.14 -22.55
N PHE A 592 0.37 21.93 -22.00
CA PHE A 592 -0.80 21.29 -21.40
C PHE A 592 -0.47 20.90 -19.96
N SER A 593 -1.27 21.36 -19.00
CA SER A 593 -1.05 21.11 -17.58
C SER A 593 -2.18 20.25 -17.04
N PRO A 594 -2.04 18.90 -17.00
CA PRO A 594 -3.07 18.03 -16.50
C PRO A 594 -3.17 18.04 -14.97
N HIS A 595 -4.37 17.76 -14.48
CA HIS A 595 -4.59 17.39 -13.09
C HIS A 595 -4.42 15.89 -12.93
N ASN A 596 -3.43 15.50 -12.12
CA ASN A 596 -3.34 14.16 -11.59
C ASN A 596 -3.99 14.15 -10.20
N PHE A 597 -4.80 13.12 -9.90
CA PHE A 597 -5.77 13.13 -8.81
C PHE A 597 -5.20 12.90 -7.40
N TYR A 598 -4.02 13.45 -7.11
CA TYR A 598 -3.36 13.38 -5.80
C TYR A 598 -3.59 14.64 -4.94
N ARG A 599 -4.85 15.09 -4.87
CA ARG A 599 -5.29 16.23 -4.07
C ARG A 599 -6.50 15.86 -3.21
N GLY A 600 -6.58 16.42 -2.01
CA GLY A 600 -7.67 16.19 -1.07
C GLY A 600 -7.30 15.36 0.16
N GLN A 601 -6.01 15.31 0.52
CA GLN A 601 -5.52 14.56 1.68
C GLN A 601 -5.94 13.08 1.63
N ASP A 602 -6.58 12.55 2.68
CA ASP A 602 -6.99 11.14 2.74
C ASP A 602 -8.01 10.77 1.63
N ASN A 603 -8.76 11.74 1.09
CA ASN A 603 -9.78 11.47 0.06
C ASN A 603 -9.21 10.76 -1.18
N PHE A 604 -8.01 11.12 -1.62
CA PHE A 604 -7.37 10.42 -2.74
C PHE A 604 -6.48 9.26 -2.28
N ARG A 605 -5.84 9.39 -1.10
CA ARG A 605 -4.93 8.35 -0.59
C ARG A 605 -5.66 7.04 -0.32
N VAL A 606 -6.91 7.10 0.12
CA VAL A 606 -7.74 5.92 0.31
C VAL A 606 -8.07 5.23 -1.03
N VAL A 607 -8.09 5.97 -2.15
CA VAL A 607 -8.23 5.36 -3.50
C VAL A 607 -7.03 4.46 -3.81
N GLN A 608 -5.80 4.82 -3.42
CA GLN A 608 -4.64 3.92 -3.53
C GLN A 608 -4.88 2.60 -2.79
N ARG A 609 -5.48 2.65 -1.59
CA ARG A 609 -5.77 1.43 -0.81
C ARG A 609 -6.79 0.52 -1.49
N LYS A 610 -7.80 1.10 -2.14
CA LYS A 610 -8.77 0.37 -2.96
C LYS A 610 -8.10 -0.25 -4.19
N LEU A 611 -7.24 0.51 -4.87
CA LEU A 611 -6.48 0.04 -6.03
C LEU A 611 -5.50 -1.08 -5.66
N ASN A 612 -4.81 -0.98 -4.52
CA ASN A 612 -3.90 -2.02 -4.03
C ASN A 612 -4.60 -3.38 -3.93
N LEU A 613 -5.83 -3.43 -3.40
CA LEU A 613 -6.62 -4.68 -3.31
C LEU A 613 -6.87 -5.31 -4.68
N MET A 614 -6.90 -4.51 -5.74
CA MET A 614 -7.03 -4.94 -7.14
C MET A 614 -5.68 -5.13 -7.85
N GLY A 615 -4.57 -5.05 -7.13
CA GLY A 615 -3.22 -5.21 -7.68
C GLY A 615 -2.79 -4.01 -8.53
N LYS A 616 -3.31 -2.83 -8.23
CA LYS A 616 -3.17 -1.59 -9.00
C LYS A 616 -2.59 -0.48 -8.13
N THR A 617 -2.26 0.65 -8.75
CA THR A 617 -1.76 1.85 -8.08
C THR A 617 -2.50 3.09 -8.58
N LEU A 618 -2.35 4.25 -7.93
CA LEU A 618 -2.86 5.53 -8.47
C LEU A 618 -2.41 5.76 -9.92
N PHE A 619 -1.19 5.31 -10.26
CA PHE A 619 -0.64 5.42 -11.60
C PHE A 619 -1.36 4.55 -12.65
N THR A 620 -2.13 3.54 -12.26
CA THR A 620 -3.04 2.82 -13.17
C THR A 620 -3.99 3.77 -13.88
N VAL A 621 -4.63 4.65 -13.12
CA VAL A 621 -5.63 5.59 -13.63
C VAL A 621 -4.93 6.78 -14.29
N ILE A 622 -3.86 7.31 -13.68
CA ILE A 622 -3.08 8.44 -14.23
C ILE A 622 -2.51 8.10 -15.60
N ILE A 623 -1.91 6.92 -15.79
CA ILE A 623 -1.34 6.55 -17.09
C ILE A 623 -2.42 6.44 -18.17
N GLY A 624 -3.61 5.91 -17.86
CA GLY A 624 -4.73 5.90 -18.81
C GLY A 624 -5.26 7.31 -19.14
N GLN A 625 -5.30 8.21 -18.16
CA GLN A 625 -5.60 9.63 -18.42
C GLN A 625 -4.56 10.24 -19.36
N HIS A 626 -3.28 9.95 -19.16
CA HIS A 626 -2.20 10.43 -20.02
C HIS A 626 -2.20 9.83 -21.42
N GLN A 627 -2.58 8.54 -21.57
CA GLN A 627 -2.82 7.93 -22.87
C GLN A 627 -3.92 8.69 -23.63
N ARG A 628 -5.05 8.98 -22.96
CA ARG A 628 -6.13 9.81 -23.54
C ARG A 628 -5.65 11.23 -23.91
N ILE A 629 -4.84 11.85 -23.06
CA ILE A 629 -4.29 13.18 -23.30
C ILE A 629 -3.40 13.18 -24.55
N LEU A 630 -2.52 12.19 -24.71
CA LEU A 630 -1.66 12.04 -25.88
C LEU A 630 -2.48 11.85 -27.16
N GLU A 631 -3.46 10.95 -27.13
CA GLU A 631 -4.39 10.71 -28.24
C GLU A 631 -5.09 12.00 -28.67
N TRP A 632 -5.64 12.75 -27.72
CA TRP A 632 -6.34 13.99 -28.02
C TRP A 632 -5.40 15.10 -28.50
N LEU A 633 -4.25 15.30 -27.85
CA LEU A 633 -3.26 16.29 -28.26
C LEU A 633 -2.78 16.06 -29.70
N ALA A 634 -2.57 14.80 -30.08
CA ALA A 634 -2.15 14.43 -31.43
C ALA A 634 -3.16 14.84 -32.54
N THR A 635 -4.44 15.00 -32.19
CA THR A 635 -5.47 15.44 -33.14
C THR A 635 -5.54 16.97 -33.30
N GLN A 636 -4.87 17.75 -32.44
CA GLN A 636 -4.99 19.20 -32.47
C GLN A 636 -4.29 19.81 -33.70
N PRO A 637 -4.92 20.81 -34.36
CA PRO A 637 -4.45 21.30 -35.66
C PRO A 637 -3.06 21.91 -35.61
N ASN A 638 -2.63 22.44 -34.46
CA ASN A 638 -1.33 23.10 -34.30
C ASN A 638 -0.30 22.27 -33.53
N VAL A 639 -0.62 21.03 -33.15
CA VAL A 639 0.28 20.15 -32.40
C VAL A 639 1.08 19.25 -33.34
N ASP A 640 2.37 19.16 -33.09
CA ASP A 640 3.25 18.12 -33.62
C ASP A 640 3.22 16.89 -32.69
N ALA A 641 2.52 15.85 -33.11
CA ALA A 641 2.33 14.64 -32.31
C ALA A 641 3.64 13.89 -32.00
N SER A 642 4.71 14.12 -32.78
CA SER A 642 6.03 13.51 -32.53
C SER A 642 6.88 14.27 -31.51
N ARG A 643 6.44 15.46 -31.08
CA ARG A 643 7.19 16.37 -30.21
C ARG A 643 6.38 16.80 -28.98
N ILE A 644 5.87 15.82 -28.23
CA ILE A 644 5.21 16.03 -26.94
C ILE A 644 6.20 15.65 -25.82
N ALA A 645 6.67 16.63 -25.06
CA ALA A 645 7.58 16.45 -23.92
C ALA A 645 6.81 16.37 -22.59
N PHE A 646 7.41 15.74 -21.58
CA PHE A 646 6.91 15.76 -20.20
C PHE A 646 7.89 16.50 -19.29
N TYR A 647 7.40 17.43 -18.46
CA TYR A 647 8.19 18.13 -17.45
C TYR A 647 7.37 18.31 -16.17
N GLY A 648 7.84 17.76 -15.04
CA GLY A 648 7.13 17.87 -13.76
C GLY A 648 8.05 18.04 -12.55
N LEU A 649 7.51 18.68 -11.51
CA LEU A 649 8.17 18.92 -10.23
C LEU A 649 7.55 18.07 -9.12
N SER A 650 8.35 17.54 -8.18
CA SER A 650 7.86 16.83 -6.99
C SER A 650 7.08 15.56 -7.35
N TYR A 651 5.84 15.40 -6.88
CA TYR A 651 4.94 14.34 -7.38
C TYR A 651 4.75 14.38 -8.92
N GLY A 652 4.91 15.55 -9.54
CA GLY A 652 5.00 15.71 -10.98
C GLY A 652 6.31 15.15 -11.58
N GLY A 653 7.41 15.21 -10.84
CA GLY A 653 8.66 14.49 -11.14
C GLY A 653 8.48 12.97 -11.00
N LYS A 654 7.80 12.48 -9.95
CA LYS A 654 7.36 11.08 -9.80
C LYS A 654 6.51 10.62 -10.99
N SER A 655 5.67 11.52 -11.50
CA SER A 655 4.88 11.33 -12.73
C SER A 655 5.75 11.30 -13.99
N ALA A 656 6.78 12.16 -14.07
CA ALA A 656 7.74 12.20 -15.18
C ALA A 656 8.63 10.95 -15.28
N MET A 657 8.75 10.17 -14.20
CA MET A 657 9.39 8.85 -14.24
C MET A 657 8.42 7.76 -14.70
N ARG A 658 7.24 7.68 -14.09
CA ARG A 658 6.31 6.54 -14.28
C ARG A 658 5.56 6.60 -15.61
N ILE A 659 5.05 7.75 -15.99
CA ILE A 659 4.21 7.88 -17.19
C ILE A 659 5.03 7.67 -18.46
N PRO A 660 6.17 8.35 -18.67
CA PRO A 660 6.97 8.15 -19.88
C PRO A 660 7.65 6.77 -19.92
N ALA A 661 7.97 6.15 -18.78
CA ALA A 661 8.48 4.78 -18.77
C ALA A 661 7.46 3.77 -19.35
N ALA A 662 6.16 3.97 -19.07
CA ALA A 662 5.08 3.14 -19.59
C ALA A 662 4.60 3.53 -21.00
N LEU A 663 4.54 4.83 -21.31
CA LEU A 663 4.00 5.37 -22.56
C LEU A 663 5.11 5.89 -23.49
N ASP A 664 5.12 5.40 -24.73
CA ASP A 664 6.08 5.82 -25.75
C ASP A 664 5.72 7.15 -26.45
N GLY A 665 4.51 7.68 -26.23
CA GLY A 665 4.05 8.92 -26.88
C GLY A 665 4.71 10.21 -26.38
N TYR A 666 5.42 10.16 -25.25
CA TYR A 666 6.25 11.27 -24.79
C TYR A 666 7.65 11.17 -25.42
N CYS A 667 8.07 12.19 -26.17
CA CYS A 667 9.35 12.18 -26.89
C CYS A 667 10.58 12.45 -26.02
N LEU A 668 10.40 13.04 -24.84
CA LEU A 668 11.41 13.24 -23.79
C LEU A 668 10.75 13.44 -22.43
N SER A 669 11.52 13.26 -21.35
CA SER A 669 11.05 13.49 -19.97
C SER A 669 12.04 14.29 -19.11
N ILE A 670 11.53 15.20 -18.29
CA ILE A 670 12.29 15.96 -17.29
C ILE A 670 11.67 15.73 -15.90
N CYS A 671 12.46 15.14 -15.00
CA CYS A 671 12.11 14.90 -13.61
C CYS A 671 12.77 15.96 -12.72
N SER A 672 11.99 16.87 -12.16
CA SER A 672 12.47 17.93 -11.27
C SER A 672 12.06 17.68 -9.82
N GLY A 673 13.01 17.88 -8.90
CA GLY A 673 12.76 17.84 -7.45
C GLY A 673 12.17 16.54 -6.93
N ASP A 674 12.47 15.39 -7.55
CA ASP A 674 11.97 14.08 -7.13
C ASP A 674 12.98 12.94 -7.33
N PHE A 675 13.78 12.98 -8.41
CA PHE A 675 14.71 11.91 -8.75
C PHE A 675 15.75 11.63 -7.65
N ASN A 676 15.79 10.43 -7.08
CA ASN A 676 16.79 9.95 -6.11
C ASN A 676 16.78 8.41 -6.00
N GLU A 677 17.61 7.82 -5.12
CA GLU A 677 17.49 6.41 -4.72
C GLU A 677 16.13 6.19 -4.00
N TRP A 678 15.09 5.98 -4.81
CA TRP A 678 13.69 6.08 -4.39
C TRP A 678 13.31 5.03 -3.35
N ILE A 679 13.87 3.83 -3.49
CA ILE A 679 13.58 2.71 -2.60
C ILE A 679 14.11 2.99 -1.19
N ARG A 680 15.35 3.48 -1.08
CA ARG A 680 15.94 3.93 0.19
C ARG A 680 15.14 5.09 0.75
N LYS A 681 14.81 6.10 -0.06
CA LYS A 681 13.98 7.23 0.37
C LYS A 681 12.63 6.77 0.92
N ASN A 682 12.04 5.72 0.38
CA ASN A 682 10.78 5.20 0.87
C ASN A 682 10.90 4.47 2.22
N ILE A 683 11.85 3.54 2.36
CA ILE A 683 11.78 2.57 3.47
C ILE A 683 12.96 2.56 4.43
N THR A 684 13.99 3.39 4.24
CA THR A 684 15.15 3.36 5.14
C THR A 684 14.81 3.89 6.54
N THR A 685 15.32 3.21 7.57
CA THR A 685 15.07 3.57 8.98
C THR A 685 16.17 4.47 9.57
N ASP A 686 17.22 4.76 8.80
CA ASP A 686 18.42 5.48 9.24
C ASP A 686 18.50 6.95 8.78
N HIS A 687 17.44 7.46 8.12
CA HIS A 687 17.43 8.82 7.59
C HIS A 687 16.12 9.58 7.81
N ARG A 688 16.20 10.80 8.36
CA ARG A 688 15.04 11.65 8.71
C ARG A 688 14.12 11.99 7.55
N ALA A 689 14.68 12.11 6.35
CA ALA A 689 13.88 12.41 5.17
C ALA A 689 13.07 11.19 4.66
N SER A 690 13.20 9.99 5.22
CA SER A 690 12.47 8.82 4.70
C SER A 690 10.95 9.02 4.73
N TYR A 691 10.25 8.60 3.68
CA TYR A 691 8.78 8.59 3.66
C TYR A 691 8.16 7.64 4.69
N LEU A 692 8.93 6.67 5.20
CA LEU A 692 8.53 5.80 6.30
C LEU A 692 7.95 6.58 7.48
N PHE A 693 8.49 7.77 7.76
CA PHE A 693 8.14 8.59 8.92
C PHE A 693 7.12 9.71 8.64
N ASN A 694 6.59 9.77 7.41
CA ASN A 694 5.67 10.82 6.98
C ASN A 694 4.24 10.29 6.84
N ARG A 695 3.30 11.16 6.46
CA ARG A 695 1.86 10.83 6.36
C ARG A 695 1.47 10.20 5.03
N GLU A 696 2.35 10.21 4.04
CA GLU A 696 2.10 9.76 2.67
C GLU A 696 2.09 8.22 2.58
N TYR A 697 1.12 7.56 3.23
CA TYR A 697 0.98 6.10 3.23
C TYR A 697 0.63 5.51 1.85
N GLU A 698 0.24 6.36 0.89
CA GLU A 698 -0.02 6.00 -0.49
C GLU A 698 1.25 5.81 -1.33
N ILE A 699 2.41 6.26 -0.84
CA ILE A 699 3.61 6.41 -1.65
C ILE A 699 4.31 5.09 -1.99
N PHE A 700 4.05 4.06 -1.17
CA PHE A 700 4.67 2.73 -1.25
C PHE A 700 4.05 1.91 -2.37
N GLU A 701 4.88 1.29 -3.20
CA GLU A 701 4.50 0.52 -4.38
C GLU A 701 4.95 -0.94 -4.19
N TRP A 702 4.00 -1.89 -4.29
CA TRP A 702 4.26 -3.29 -3.96
C TRP A 702 5.43 -3.85 -4.78
N ASN A 703 6.44 -4.37 -4.08
CA ASN A 703 7.61 -5.01 -4.67
C ASN A 703 8.41 -4.13 -5.66
N LEU A 704 8.29 -2.81 -5.58
CA LEU A 704 9.05 -1.90 -6.44
C LEU A 704 10.56 -2.10 -6.22
N GLY A 705 10.98 -2.28 -4.96
CA GLY A 705 12.38 -2.49 -4.58
C GLY A 705 13.12 -3.57 -5.34
N ARG A 706 12.45 -4.67 -5.67
CA ARG A 706 13.07 -5.81 -6.34
C ARG A 706 12.94 -5.78 -7.86
N THR A 707 12.16 -4.83 -8.37
CA THR A 707 11.77 -4.78 -9.79
C THR A 707 12.32 -3.54 -10.47
N PHE A 708 12.06 -2.34 -9.94
CA PHE A 708 12.46 -1.07 -10.54
C PHE A 708 12.89 -0.04 -9.50
N ASN A 709 13.84 0.82 -9.86
CA ASN A 709 14.06 2.13 -9.28
C ASN A 709 14.06 3.16 -10.42
N TYR A 710 14.41 4.41 -10.14
CA TYR A 710 14.38 5.49 -11.12
C TYR A 710 15.41 5.31 -12.25
N ALA A 711 16.54 4.66 -12.01
CA ALA A 711 17.47 4.31 -13.08
C ALA A 711 16.89 3.28 -14.05
N GLU A 712 16.17 2.26 -13.57
CA GLU A 712 15.48 1.30 -14.42
C GLU A 712 14.34 1.99 -15.21
N MET A 713 13.60 2.90 -14.59
CA MET A 713 12.58 3.69 -15.30
C MET A 713 13.22 4.60 -16.39
N ALA A 714 14.35 5.24 -16.11
CA ALA A 714 15.08 6.02 -17.11
C ALA A 714 15.60 5.14 -18.26
N ALA A 715 16.01 3.89 -17.98
CA ALA A 715 16.32 2.92 -19.03
C ALA A 715 15.09 2.59 -19.90
N LEU A 716 13.89 2.44 -19.32
CA LEU A 716 12.66 2.27 -20.09
C LEU A 716 12.27 3.51 -20.93
N ILE A 717 12.71 4.70 -20.50
CA ILE A 717 12.57 5.95 -21.27
C ILE A 717 13.55 5.98 -22.45
N ALA A 718 14.78 5.49 -22.29
CA ALA A 718 15.75 5.40 -23.38
C ALA A 718 15.18 4.67 -24.62
N PRO A 719 15.53 5.10 -25.84
CA PRO A 719 16.57 6.06 -26.22
C PRO A 719 16.08 7.52 -26.27
N ARG A 720 14.94 7.84 -25.64
CA ARG A 720 14.44 9.20 -25.57
C ARG A 720 15.27 10.06 -24.61
N PRO A 721 15.40 11.37 -24.86
CA PRO A 721 16.10 12.26 -23.95
C PRO A 721 15.46 12.29 -22.56
N PHE A 722 16.32 12.31 -21.55
CA PHE A 722 15.93 12.31 -20.14
C PHE A 722 16.79 13.31 -19.36
N MET A 723 16.15 14.11 -18.51
CA MET A 723 16.86 15.09 -17.68
C MET A 723 16.38 15.06 -16.23
N VAL A 724 17.31 15.29 -15.31
CA VAL A 724 17.04 15.56 -13.89
C VAL A 724 17.34 17.03 -13.56
N GLU A 725 16.46 17.68 -12.79
CA GLU A 725 16.68 19.04 -12.26
C GLU A 725 16.64 18.99 -10.72
N ARG A 726 17.70 19.46 -10.08
CA ARG A 726 17.96 19.28 -8.65
C ARG A 726 18.44 20.57 -7.99
N GLY A 727 17.67 21.06 -7.01
CA GLY A 727 18.10 22.13 -6.11
C GLY A 727 18.89 21.58 -4.91
N HIS A 728 20.00 22.21 -4.55
CA HIS A 728 20.82 21.79 -3.39
C HIS A 728 20.05 21.85 -2.05
N ASP A 729 19.11 22.78 -1.90
CA ASP A 729 18.28 22.95 -0.70
C ASP A 729 16.92 22.25 -0.81
N ASP A 730 16.74 21.36 -1.79
CA ASP A 730 15.50 20.60 -1.95
C ASP A 730 15.40 19.50 -0.88
N GLY A 731 14.49 19.69 0.08
CA GLY A 731 14.24 18.74 1.17
C GLY A 731 13.66 17.38 0.76
N VAL A 732 13.33 17.16 -0.52
CA VAL A 732 12.85 15.85 -1.00
C VAL A 732 13.95 14.79 -0.93
N ALA A 733 15.20 15.12 -1.23
CA ALA A 733 16.31 14.16 -1.14
C ALA A 733 17.62 14.90 -0.84
N ILE A 734 18.70 14.17 -0.59
CA ILE A 734 20.06 14.75 -0.54
C ILE A 734 20.76 14.54 -1.87
N ASP A 735 21.75 15.39 -2.19
CA ASP A 735 22.44 15.36 -3.48
C ASP A 735 23.11 14.01 -3.74
N GLU A 736 23.61 13.36 -2.69
CA GLU A 736 24.30 12.08 -2.75
C GLU A 736 23.38 10.97 -3.27
N TRP A 737 22.11 10.95 -2.84
CA TRP A 737 21.14 9.97 -3.32
C TRP A 737 20.73 10.25 -4.76
N VAL A 738 20.62 11.53 -5.14
CA VAL A 738 20.35 11.95 -6.52
C VAL A 738 21.51 11.54 -7.44
N ALA A 739 22.74 11.88 -7.04
CA ALA A 739 23.96 11.60 -7.80
C ALA A 739 24.22 10.10 -7.93
N TRP A 740 24.04 9.34 -6.84
CA TRP A 740 24.16 7.88 -6.86
C TRP A 740 23.21 7.25 -7.88
N GLU A 741 21.93 7.60 -7.82
CA GLU A 741 20.94 7.05 -8.75
C GLU A 741 21.23 7.50 -10.19
N TYR A 742 21.59 8.77 -10.38
CA TYR A 742 21.83 9.35 -11.72
C TYR A 742 23.09 8.78 -12.38
N ALA A 743 24.12 8.43 -11.62
CA ALA A 743 25.32 7.79 -12.14
C ALA A 743 25.00 6.48 -12.89
N LYS A 744 23.97 5.74 -12.46
CA LYS A 744 23.49 4.54 -13.18
C LYS A 744 22.89 4.91 -14.55
N VAL A 745 22.06 5.96 -14.59
CA VAL A 745 21.45 6.49 -15.83
C VAL A 745 22.52 6.98 -16.80
N GLN A 746 23.43 7.84 -16.34
CA GLN A 746 24.49 8.40 -17.17
C GLN A 746 25.36 7.29 -17.76
N ARG A 747 25.80 6.33 -16.94
CA ARG A 747 26.57 5.16 -17.41
C ARG A 747 25.82 4.38 -18.47
N HIS A 748 24.52 4.18 -18.31
CA HIS A 748 23.70 3.44 -19.26
C HIS A 748 23.57 4.17 -20.61
N TYR A 749 23.22 5.46 -20.59
CA TYR A 749 23.11 6.27 -21.81
C TYR A 749 24.44 6.41 -22.56
N VAL A 750 25.57 6.51 -21.84
CA VAL A 750 26.92 6.48 -22.43
C VAL A 750 27.18 5.15 -23.14
N LYS A 751 26.89 4.03 -22.48
CA LYS A 751 27.10 2.69 -23.06
C LYS A 751 26.19 2.39 -24.26
N LEU A 752 25.02 3.02 -24.33
CA LEU A 752 24.11 3.00 -25.48
C LEU A 752 24.57 3.93 -26.64
N GLY A 753 25.64 4.72 -26.46
CA GLY A 753 26.13 5.66 -27.46
C GLY A 753 25.26 6.92 -27.62
N ILE A 754 24.43 7.25 -26.62
CA ILE A 754 23.49 8.40 -26.62
C ILE A 754 23.72 9.32 -25.42
N ALA A 755 24.99 9.51 -25.04
CA ALA A 755 25.37 10.30 -23.87
C ALA A 755 24.80 11.73 -23.90
N ASP A 756 24.66 12.33 -25.08
CA ASP A 756 24.13 13.68 -25.28
C ASP A 756 22.62 13.83 -25.02
N LYS A 757 21.93 12.71 -24.73
CA LYS A 757 20.50 12.66 -24.40
C LYS A 757 20.19 12.50 -22.91
N ALA A 758 21.19 12.39 -22.04
CA ALA A 758 21.01 12.36 -20.60
C ALA A 758 21.72 13.57 -19.96
N GLU A 759 20.99 14.38 -19.19
CA GLU A 759 21.54 15.54 -18.49
C GLU A 759 21.03 15.63 -17.03
N ILE A 760 21.84 16.20 -16.14
CA ILE A 760 21.41 16.60 -14.80
C ILE A 760 21.86 18.05 -14.55
N GLU A 761 20.93 18.87 -14.09
CA GLU A 761 21.20 20.24 -13.64
C GLU A 761 21.14 20.28 -12.12
N TYR A 762 22.26 20.65 -11.50
CA TYR A 762 22.30 21.06 -10.10
C TYR A 762 22.27 22.59 -10.03
N PHE A 763 21.46 23.15 -9.14
CA PHE A 763 21.39 24.59 -8.91
C PHE A 763 21.32 24.92 -7.43
N ASN A 764 21.82 26.11 -7.09
CA ASN A 764 21.73 26.63 -5.73
C ASN A 764 20.31 27.18 -5.49
N GLY A 765 19.46 26.38 -4.85
CA GLY A 765 18.11 26.79 -4.53
C GLY A 765 17.25 25.67 -3.94
N PRO A 766 16.00 26.01 -3.55
CA PRO A 766 15.09 25.12 -2.85
C PRO A 766 14.35 24.19 -3.84
N HIS A 767 13.38 23.46 -3.31
CA HIS A 767 12.40 22.69 -4.06
C HIS A 767 11.57 23.58 -5.02
N CYS A 768 12.04 23.76 -6.25
CA CYS A 768 11.41 24.59 -7.27
C CYS A 768 11.89 24.26 -8.68
N ILE A 769 11.15 24.72 -9.69
CA ILE A 769 11.60 24.79 -11.08
C ILE A 769 12.71 25.84 -11.19
N ASN A 770 13.89 25.47 -11.69
CA ASN A 770 14.94 26.43 -12.03
C ASN A 770 14.67 27.05 -13.40
N GLY A 771 14.37 26.21 -14.39
CA GLY A 771 13.95 26.67 -15.72
C GLY A 771 15.09 27.23 -16.59
N VAL A 772 16.35 26.92 -16.27
CA VAL A 772 17.51 27.38 -17.05
C VAL A 772 18.02 26.26 -17.95
N GLY A 773 18.63 25.22 -17.36
CA GLY A 773 19.10 24.04 -18.08
C GLY A 773 17.93 23.27 -18.70
N THR A 774 16.84 23.09 -17.96
CA THR A 774 15.63 22.39 -18.47
C THR A 774 15.03 23.05 -19.72
N TYR A 775 15.00 24.39 -19.79
CA TYR A 775 14.53 25.08 -21.00
C TYR A 775 15.52 24.97 -22.16
N ALA A 776 16.83 24.94 -21.87
CA ALA A 776 17.86 24.69 -22.89
C ALA A 776 17.75 23.26 -23.45
N PHE A 777 17.53 22.27 -22.58
CA PHE A 777 17.30 20.87 -22.93
C PHE A 777 16.06 20.71 -23.82
N LEU A 778 14.94 21.34 -23.45
CA LEU A 778 13.71 21.38 -24.26
C LEU A 778 13.99 21.96 -25.66
N ARG A 779 14.65 23.12 -25.75
CA ARG A 779 14.98 23.74 -27.04
C ARG A 779 15.83 22.82 -27.92
N LYS A 780 16.88 22.23 -27.35
CA LYS A 780 17.79 21.30 -28.05
C LYS A 780 17.03 20.09 -28.61
N HIS A 781 16.29 19.39 -27.76
CA HIS A 781 15.71 18.10 -28.12
C HIS A 781 14.36 18.19 -28.85
N LEU A 782 13.59 19.27 -28.66
CA LEU A 782 12.39 19.57 -29.45
C LEU A 782 12.70 20.33 -30.75
N LYS A 783 13.98 20.63 -31.01
CA LYS A 783 14.46 21.38 -32.17
C LYS A 783 13.72 22.70 -32.32
N TRP A 784 13.59 23.45 -31.22
CA TRP A 784 12.87 24.71 -31.17
C TRP A 784 13.84 25.89 -31.19
N PRO A 785 13.65 26.90 -32.07
CA PRO A 785 14.60 28.00 -32.21
C PRO A 785 14.67 28.85 -30.94
N ALA A 786 15.87 29.36 -30.63
CA ALA A 786 16.01 30.40 -29.62
C ALA A 786 15.35 31.69 -30.14
N ASN A 787 14.49 32.32 -29.32
CA ASN A 787 13.91 33.62 -29.66
C ASN A 787 15.04 34.62 -30.02
N GLY A 788 15.13 35.06 -31.28
CA GLY A 788 16.05 36.13 -31.69
C GLY A 788 16.92 35.94 -32.93
N LYS A 789 16.85 34.82 -33.66
CA LYS A 789 17.41 34.76 -35.03
C LYS A 789 16.38 34.20 -36.00
N LYS A 790 15.79 35.11 -36.77
CA LYS A 790 15.25 34.81 -38.10
C LYS A 790 16.40 34.41 -39.02
#